data_AF-A0A5C5ZV08-F1
#
_entry.id   AF-A0A5C5ZV08-F1
#
_cell.length_a   1.000
_cell.length_b   1.000
_cell.length_c   1.000
_cell.angle_alpha   90.00
_cell.angle_beta   90.00
_cell.angle_gamma   90.00
#
_symmetry.space_group_name_H-M   'P 1'
#
loop_
_entity.id
_entity.type
_entity.pdbx_description
1 polymer ?
#
loop_
_entity_poly.entity_id
_entity_poly.type
_entity_poly.pdbx_seq_one_letter_code
_entity_poly.pdbx_strand_id
1 'polypeptide(L)'
;MTISTQPLSSNSRLHGVCLLLARSACGIILAMPLLADAQTIPSGIINVPPSQIGDNQSIGSNTTVNILSGGSVGSGFTAGAVDGNDTDVEVNIDGGEIGYGLVANGNSVVNLFDGQADTIYVKSGARLNLFDGAATAVYVDSGGVFNLAGGGVSTIQMSSGSQVNISGGLIGDTRLNSAMTFLGGEFRFNGVPVGGGPLTIGSGDLLSGTLEDGGVFAHAGAYPATVTLGETNTPAIDLTPIVIDAPGAVVTSLREGQSLTVKQGGSLNESDHKDLVAVGADIQVEGGTAHNHYTIIDTEMTVTGGQAESIRALYGSVLNISGGGVGYRSAAHEGSTVNISGGEIAFDFNAYHGSTVNLSGGIIGDRFSNVDGGQVTIYGGDFQLNGSAFQQGVASVNKGDVLTGVFADGTAFIFWGKTFGDSLTDVSIVQASLPELDSTPIQVDSANAPTSLRPGQTMNLLPGGVLSSDFSAVDATIHMSGGETRRLETARSTLHLSGGSIGSLYSVAGDTIAIEGTHIYNLSTHQGSRVTMTSGVIGYGSNAYDGSTLNIKGGTVEPYFDAESGSVVNISGGTFGDQFGANYGSQVNISGGQFGSVFAGSNSDLNLSGGEFDQVVALSSSELDISGGAIEVFDANLGSVVNIAGGEFGADFDALSTSRLNFYGIAFALDGLPIAGLSLGGTIEVTDRNKTLSGVLLDGSPFSIELNTSGAASDSVISNRAVLMLNLLEPVLLPGDFNGDGSVDAADFTVWRDHLGDGDESAIAHSGNGLGGVDMADYDLWVANFGASLADFAQATAAPEPGGLLLFLLAALSCARQRVFSHPHGRR
;
A
#
# COMPACT_ATOMS: atom_id res chain seq x y z
N MET A 1 -12.13 38.19 31.21
CA MET A 1 -13.53 37.85 31.54
C MET A 1 -14.35 38.51 30.45
N THR A 2 -14.75 37.87 29.35
CA THR A 2 -15.44 36.58 29.10
C THR A 2 -14.97 36.09 27.72
N ILE A 3 -14.17 35.01 27.59
CA ILE A 3 -14.55 33.61 27.37
C ILE A 3 -15.67 33.42 26.33
N SER A 4 -15.30 32.95 25.14
CA SER A 4 -16.15 32.16 24.25
C SER A 4 -15.36 30.89 23.89
N THR A 5 -15.93 29.77 24.31
CA THR A 5 -15.50 28.38 24.14
C THR A 5 -15.81 27.85 22.74
N GLN A 6 -14.98 26.97 22.19
CA GLN A 6 -15.33 25.67 21.56
C GLN A 6 -14.02 24.91 21.20
N PRO A 7 -14.02 23.56 21.11
CA PRO A 7 -12.91 22.71 21.55
C PRO A 7 -12.10 22.01 20.43
N LEU A 8 -11.02 21.36 20.88
CA LEU A 8 -10.14 20.42 20.17
C LEU A 8 -10.83 19.11 19.73
N SER A 9 -10.45 18.61 18.56
CA SER A 9 -10.53 17.19 18.11
C SER A 9 -9.36 16.93 17.15
N SER A 10 -8.29 16.26 17.58
CA SER A 10 -7.98 14.82 17.37
C SER A 10 -7.58 14.43 15.93
N ASN A 11 -6.30 14.07 15.79
CA ASN A 11 -5.68 13.04 14.94
C ASN A 11 -6.27 12.73 13.55
N SER A 12 -5.45 12.93 12.50
CA SER A 12 -5.20 11.88 11.51
C SER A 12 -3.90 12.14 10.73
N ARG A 13 -3.11 11.07 10.66
CA ARG A 13 -1.94 10.87 9.80
C ARG A 13 -2.40 10.89 8.33
N LEU A 14 -1.64 11.56 7.46
CA LEU A 14 -1.54 11.24 6.04
C LEU A 14 -0.18 11.71 5.53
N HIS A 15 0.68 10.74 5.21
CA HIS A 15 1.98 10.89 4.54
C HIS A 15 1.81 10.52 3.06
N GLY A 16 2.48 11.28 2.17
CA GLY A 16 2.81 10.94 0.77
C GLY A 16 1.65 11.12 -0.23
N VAL A 17 1.79 11.72 -1.42
CA VAL A 17 2.88 11.58 -2.40
C VAL A 17 2.97 12.82 -3.32
N CYS A 18 4.22 13.22 -3.60
CA CYS A 18 4.81 13.95 -4.73
C CYS A 18 4.02 14.94 -5.61
N LEU A 19 4.64 16.12 -5.82
CA LEU A 19 5.16 16.42 -7.16
C LEU A 19 6.43 17.29 -7.12
N LEU A 20 7.48 16.71 -7.69
CA LEU A 20 8.69 17.33 -8.24
C LEU A 20 8.33 18.56 -9.08
N LEU A 21 9.05 19.69 -8.94
CA LEU A 21 9.45 20.55 -10.06
C LEU A 21 10.54 21.55 -9.61
N ALA A 22 11.63 21.59 -10.39
CA ALA A 22 12.63 22.64 -10.52
C ALA A 22 13.55 22.97 -9.32
N ARG A 23 14.60 22.15 -9.16
CA ARG A 23 15.89 22.59 -8.61
C ARG A 23 16.57 23.51 -9.63
N SER A 24 16.65 24.80 -9.33
CA SER A 24 17.60 25.72 -9.95
C SER A 24 17.81 26.92 -9.03
N ALA A 25 19.07 27.09 -8.62
CA ALA A 25 19.68 28.31 -8.09
C ALA A 25 18.73 29.38 -7.56
N CYS A 26 18.41 29.34 -6.27
CA CYS A 26 18.00 30.53 -5.55
C CYS A 26 18.57 30.45 -4.13
N GLY A 27 19.48 31.38 -3.81
CA GLY A 27 20.01 31.52 -2.47
C GLY A 27 18.86 31.78 -1.50
N ILE A 28 18.58 30.80 -0.64
CA ILE A 28 17.70 31.00 0.51
C ILE A 28 18.51 31.78 1.52
N ILE A 29 18.39 33.10 1.45
CA ILE A 29 18.58 33.96 2.61
C ILE A 29 17.41 33.61 3.54
N LEU A 30 17.65 32.72 4.50
CA LEU A 30 16.73 32.52 5.61
C LEU A 30 16.62 33.88 6.33
N ALA A 31 15.44 34.48 6.22
CA ALA A 31 15.10 35.67 6.99
C ALA A 31 15.26 35.34 8.47
N MET A 32 16.28 35.94 9.10
CA MET A 32 16.40 35.95 10.55
C MET A 32 15.11 36.54 11.13
N PRO A 33 14.46 35.94 12.13
CA PRO A 33 13.46 36.66 12.88
C PRO A 33 14.18 37.87 13.50
N LEU A 34 13.65 39.08 13.25
CA LEU A 34 13.98 40.25 14.07
C LEU A 34 13.64 39.88 15.51
N LEU A 35 14.65 39.54 16.31
CA LEU A 35 14.50 39.29 17.74
C LEU A 35 14.07 40.61 18.41
N ALA A 36 13.00 40.54 19.19
CA ALA A 36 12.70 41.55 20.20
C ALA A 36 13.92 41.69 21.13
N ASP A 37 14.16 42.89 21.67
CA ASP A 37 15.27 43.18 22.59
C ASP A 37 15.38 42.09 23.66
N ALA A 38 16.42 41.26 23.56
CA ALA A 38 16.64 40.17 24.48
C ALA A 38 16.92 40.75 25.86
N GLN A 39 16.19 40.29 26.89
CA GLN A 39 16.40 40.80 28.24
C GLN A 39 17.75 40.31 28.76
N THR A 40 18.70 41.24 28.91
CA THR A 40 20.05 40.92 29.38
C THR A 40 20.04 40.54 30.85
N ILE A 41 20.58 39.37 31.16
CA ILE A 41 20.72 38.84 32.51
C ILE A 41 21.94 39.53 33.17
N PRO A 42 21.91 39.82 34.48
CA PRO A 42 23.05 40.41 35.18
C PRO A 42 24.34 39.59 35.04
N SER A 43 25.48 40.28 34.96
CA SER A 43 26.80 39.65 34.85
C SER A 43 27.16 38.81 36.08
N GLY A 44 27.90 37.72 35.87
CA GLY A 44 28.37 36.81 36.91
C GLY A 44 28.23 35.35 36.53
N ILE A 45 28.32 34.46 37.53
CA ILE A 45 28.11 33.01 37.34
C ILE A 45 26.65 32.69 37.63
N ILE A 46 25.95 32.10 36.66
CA ILE A 46 24.55 31.73 36.75
C ILE A 46 24.44 30.21 36.61
N ASN A 47 23.93 29.52 37.62
CA ASN A 47 23.72 28.07 37.59
C ASN A 47 22.23 27.76 37.40
N VAL A 48 21.91 26.97 36.38
CA VAL A 48 20.56 26.53 36.03
C VAL A 48 20.51 25.01 36.22
N PRO A 49 19.87 24.46 37.27
CA PRO A 49 19.21 25.12 38.41
C PRO A 49 20.17 25.69 39.48
N PRO A 50 19.70 26.55 40.41
CA PRO A 50 18.29 26.92 40.66
C PRO A 50 17.80 28.14 39.88
N SER A 51 18.66 28.84 39.15
CA SER A 51 18.23 29.95 38.30
C SER A 51 17.30 29.44 37.19
N GLN A 52 16.41 30.31 36.73
CA GLN A 52 15.56 30.05 35.57
C GLN A 52 15.89 31.09 34.50
N ILE A 53 16.18 30.61 33.29
CA ILE A 53 16.40 31.45 32.11
C ILE A 53 15.26 31.20 31.16
N GLY A 54 14.44 32.22 30.92
CA GLY A 54 13.29 32.14 30.02
C GLY A 54 13.66 32.35 28.56
N ASP A 55 12.64 32.40 27.70
CA ASP A 55 12.84 32.64 26.27
C ASP A 55 13.41 34.05 25.98
N ASN A 56 14.21 34.16 24.91
CA ASN A 56 14.77 35.39 24.38
C ASN A 56 15.57 36.20 25.41
N GLN A 57 16.32 35.54 26.29
CA GLN A 57 17.24 36.20 27.21
C GLN A 57 18.67 36.23 26.64
N SER A 58 19.47 37.18 27.10
CA SER A 58 20.86 37.33 26.66
C SER A 58 21.83 37.48 27.82
N ILE A 59 23.08 37.10 27.58
CA ILE A 59 24.21 37.39 28.48
C ILE A 59 25.24 38.23 27.75
N GLY A 60 25.86 39.17 28.48
CA GLY A 60 26.94 40.02 27.99
C GLY A 60 28.23 39.80 28.77
N SER A 61 29.18 40.72 28.65
CA SER A 61 30.54 40.59 29.19
C SER A 61 30.64 40.10 30.66
N ASN A 62 31.67 39.30 30.96
CA ASN A 62 31.98 38.73 32.28
C ASN A 62 30.83 37.86 32.85
N THR A 63 30.21 37.04 32.01
CA THR A 63 29.07 36.19 32.39
C THR A 63 29.31 34.75 31.98
N THR A 64 29.14 33.84 32.93
CA THR A 64 29.17 32.39 32.69
C THR A 64 27.82 31.80 33.08
N VAL A 65 27.18 31.06 32.18
CA VAL A 65 25.97 30.30 32.46
C VAL A 65 26.32 28.82 32.48
N ASN A 66 26.07 28.14 33.60
CA ASN A 66 26.20 26.69 33.72
C ASN A 66 24.81 26.06 33.76
N ILE A 67 24.47 25.28 32.74
CA ILE A 67 23.20 24.57 32.57
C ILE A 67 23.45 23.13 32.99
N LEU A 68 23.19 22.86 34.27
CA LEU A 68 23.44 21.58 34.93
C LEU A 68 22.29 20.61 34.66
N SER A 69 22.51 19.32 34.95
CA SER A 69 21.47 18.27 34.89
C SER A 69 20.13 18.70 35.51
N GLY A 70 19.05 18.54 34.74
CA GLY A 70 17.69 18.96 35.11
C GLY A 70 17.41 20.46 34.99
N GLY A 71 18.39 21.25 34.54
CA GLY A 71 18.26 22.64 34.16
C GLY A 71 17.71 22.80 32.75
N SER A 72 16.90 23.84 32.55
CA SER A 72 16.36 24.17 31.23
C SER A 72 16.49 25.67 30.98
N VAL A 73 16.94 26.01 29.78
CA VAL A 73 17.01 27.37 29.26
C VAL A 73 16.02 27.51 28.10
N GLY A 74 15.24 28.59 28.11
CA GLY A 74 14.25 28.90 27.07
C GLY A 74 14.85 29.11 25.68
N SER A 75 13.97 29.18 24.68
CA SER A 75 14.34 29.33 23.26
C SER A 75 14.85 30.74 22.96
N GLY A 76 15.70 30.89 21.93
CA GLY A 76 16.22 32.19 21.50
C GLY A 76 17.28 32.80 22.43
N PHE A 77 17.90 31.99 23.29
CA PHE A 77 18.94 32.45 24.20
C PHE A 77 20.18 32.93 23.43
N THR A 78 20.71 34.10 23.81
CA THR A 78 21.85 34.73 23.10
C THR A 78 23.05 34.93 24.03
N ALA A 79 24.19 34.35 23.67
CA ALA A 79 25.47 34.57 24.31
C ALA A 79 26.30 35.61 23.54
N GLY A 80 26.48 36.78 24.17
CA GLY A 80 27.28 37.88 23.64
C GLY A 80 26.55 38.76 22.61
N ALA A 81 27.03 40.00 22.49
CA ALA A 81 26.54 40.98 21.53
C ALA A 81 27.03 40.70 20.09
N VAL A 82 26.20 41.07 19.13
CA VAL A 82 26.45 40.90 17.68
C VAL A 82 27.65 41.72 17.20
N ASP A 83 27.96 42.84 17.87
CA ASP A 83 29.08 43.72 17.54
C ASP A 83 30.45 43.17 17.95
N GLY A 84 30.48 42.04 18.69
CA GLY A 84 31.69 41.36 19.13
C GLY A 84 32.45 42.06 20.25
N ASN A 85 31.89 43.09 20.86
CA ASN A 85 32.56 43.85 21.93
C ASN A 85 32.51 43.16 23.29
N ASP A 86 31.64 42.16 23.45
CA ASP A 86 31.57 41.40 24.68
C ASP A 86 32.80 40.51 24.88
N THR A 87 33.27 40.46 26.13
CA THR A 87 34.46 39.69 26.57
C THR A 87 34.09 38.79 27.75
N ASP A 88 34.72 37.62 27.87
CA ASP A 88 34.48 36.66 28.94
C ASP A 88 32.99 36.25 29.05
N VAL A 89 32.41 35.82 27.92
CA VAL A 89 31.04 35.28 27.84
C VAL A 89 31.10 33.78 27.60
N GLU A 90 30.56 33.00 28.52
CA GLU A 90 30.64 31.54 28.47
C GLU A 90 29.29 30.87 28.78
N VAL A 91 28.98 29.80 28.05
CA VAL A 91 27.83 28.93 28.32
C VAL A 91 28.33 27.50 28.41
N ASN A 92 28.18 26.88 29.57
CA ASN A 92 28.52 25.49 29.82
C ASN A 92 27.23 24.68 29.97
N ILE A 93 27.01 23.69 29.11
CA ILE A 93 25.87 22.78 29.19
C ILE A 93 26.42 21.43 29.66
N ASP A 94 25.97 20.99 30.83
CA ASP A 94 26.45 19.82 31.57
C ASP A 94 25.24 19.01 32.07
N GLY A 95 24.55 18.39 31.11
CA GLY A 95 23.39 17.50 31.33
C GLY A 95 22.02 18.19 31.29
N GLY A 96 21.95 19.51 31.13
CA GLY A 96 20.69 20.25 30.98
C GLY A 96 20.24 20.42 29.52
N GLU A 97 19.09 21.07 29.33
CA GLU A 97 18.50 21.30 28.01
C GLU A 97 18.47 22.79 27.66
N ILE A 98 18.74 23.11 26.39
CA ILE A 98 18.51 24.44 25.83
C ILE A 98 17.52 24.37 24.67
N GLY A 99 16.51 25.24 24.73
CA GLY A 99 15.48 25.35 23.71
C GLY A 99 16.01 25.80 22.34
N TYR A 100 15.11 25.89 21.37
CA TYR A 100 15.44 26.19 19.98
C TYR A 100 16.16 27.55 19.84
N GLY A 101 17.25 27.57 19.06
CA GLY A 101 17.88 28.79 18.57
C GLY A 101 18.81 29.47 19.55
N LEU A 102 19.71 28.72 20.20
CA LEU A 102 20.87 29.28 20.89
C LEU A 102 21.72 30.07 19.88
N VAL A 103 22.06 31.32 20.18
CA VAL A 103 22.95 32.14 19.34
C VAL A 103 24.20 32.51 20.13
N ALA A 104 25.36 32.06 19.68
CA ALA A 104 26.67 32.49 20.15
C ALA A 104 27.23 33.55 19.20
N ASN A 105 27.46 34.77 19.71
CA ASN A 105 28.04 35.88 18.95
C ASN A 105 29.38 36.32 19.56
N GLY A 106 30.18 37.03 18.76
CA GLY A 106 31.38 37.72 19.25
C GLY A 106 32.43 36.76 19.79
N ASN A 107 33.09 37.11 20.89
CA ASN A 107 34.09 36.25 21.53
C ASN A 107 33.48 35.26 22.54
N SER A 108 32.19 34.93 22.42
CA SER A 108 31.55 33.96 23.32
C SER A 108 32.04 32.53 23.08
N VAL A 109 32.05 31.75 24.15
CA VAL A 109 32.37 30.32 24.13
C VAL A 109 31.18 29.54 24.64
N VAL A 110 30.72 28.57 23.85
CA VAL A 110 29.73 27.58 24.27
C VAL A 110 30.44 26.24 24.38
N ASN A 111 30.33 25.59 25.54
CA ASN A 111 30.81 24.26 25.78
C ASN A 111 29.62 23.34 26.07
N LEU A 112 29.46 22.27 25.29
CA LEU A 112 28.50 21.20 25.54
C LEU A 112 29.28 19.99 26.03
N PHE A 113 29.22 19.74 27.34
CA PHE A 113 29.88 18.63 28.02
C PHE A 113 28.97 17.40 28.17
N ASP A 114 27.66 17.62 28.20
CA ASP A 114 26.56 16.65 28.18
C ASP A 114 25.24 17.43 28.01
N GLY A 115 24.12 16.76 27.74
CA GLY A 115 22.80 17.38 27.61
C GLY A 115 22.35 17.59 26.16
N GLN A 116 21.29 18.36 25.97
CA GLN A 116 20.62 18.52 24.68
C GLN A 116 20.51 19.98 24.28
N ALA A 117 20.89 20.27 23.05
CA ALA A 117 20.61 21.53 22.39
C ALA A 117 19.85 21.26 21.10
N ASP A 118 18.84 22.06 20.79
CA ASP A 118 18.14 21.88 19.52
C ASP A 118 18.97 22.48 18.37
N THR A 119 18.83 23.79 18.12
CA THR A 119 19.60 24.50 17.09
C THR A 119 20.56 25.51 17.71
N ILE A 120 21.83 25.45 17.29
CA ILE A 120 22.89 26.38 17.70
C ILE A 120 23.39 27.18 16.50
N TYR A 121 23.44 28.51 16.63
CA TYR A 121 24.04 29.42 15.67
C TYR A 121 25.35 29.97 16.24
N VAL A 122 26.47 29.69 15.58
CA VAL A 122 27.81 30.14 15.97
C VAL A 122 28.25 31.23 15.00
N LYS A 123 28.36 32.48 15.48
CA LYS A 123 28.54 33.68 14.64
C LYS A 123 29.69 34.57 15.11
N SER A 124 30.19 35.40 14.20
CA SER A 124 31.04 36.57 14.50
C SER A 124 32.28 36.28 15.36
N GLY A 125 32.95 35.15 15.11
CA GLY A 125 34.15 34.72 15.86
C GLY A 125 33.89 33.85 17.09
N ALA A 126 32.61 33.55 17.40
CA ALA A 126 32.25 32.74 18.54
C ALA A 126 32.75 31.31 18.37
N ARG A 127 32.90 30.61 19.50
CA ARG A 127 33.35 29.22 19.52
C ARG A 127 32.32 28.32 20.17
N LEU A 128 31.97 27.24 19.48
CA LEU A 128 31.28 26.09 20.06
C LEU A 128 32.29 24.95 20.22
N ASN A 129 32.37 24.37 21.41
CA ASN A 129 33.07 23.12 21.68
C ASN A 129 32.05 22.10 22.15
N LEU A 130 31.91 21.00 21.41
CA LEU A 130 31.03 19.89 21.76
C LEU A 130 31.90 18.70 22.15
N PHE A 131 31.89 18.37 23.44
CA PHE A 131 32.67 17.30 24.03
C PHE A 131 31.83 16.03 24.26
N ASP A 132 30.54 16.20 24.56
CA ASP A 132 29.53 15.13 24.59
C ASP A 132 28.12 15.76 24.43
N GLY A 133 27.06 14.99 24.64
CA GLY A 133 25.68 15.43 24.48
C GLY A 133 25.25 15.44 23.01
N ALA A 134 24.13 16.10 22.70
CA ALA A 134 23.66 16.18 21.33
C ALA A 134 23.13 17.55 20.91
N ALA A 135 23.34 17.87 19.63
CA ALA A 135 22.73 19.00 18.95
C ALA A 135 21.93 18.54 17.72
N THR A 136 20.70 19.02 17.55
CA THR A 136 19.94 18.76 16.31
C THR A 136 20.63 19.42 15.12
N ALA A 137 20.96 20.71 15.23
CA ALA A 137 21.58 21.45 14.14
C ALA A 137 22.59 22.49 14.63
N VAL A 138 23.73 22.60 13.93
CA VAL A 138 24.75 23.63 14.16
C VAL A 138 24.97 24.42 12.87
N TYR A 139 24.70 25.73 12.94
CA TYR A 139 24.92 26.69 11.87
C TYR A 139 26.13 27.56 12.19
N VAL A 140 27.21 27.45 11.42
CA VAL A 140 28.47 28.15 11.66
C VAL A 140 28.67 29.24 10.61
N ASP A 141 28.50 30.49 11.01
CA ASP A 141 28.50 31.65 10.12
C ASP A 141 29.48 32.75 10.53
N SER A 142 29.80 33.63 9.59
CA SER A 142 30.52 34.89 9.86
C SER A 142 31.83 34.71 10.66
N GLY A 143 32.60 33.67 10.35
CA GLY A 143 33.89 33.39 11.02
C GLY A 143 33.77 32.65 12.36
N GLY A 144 32.61 32.09 12.68
CA GLY A 144 32.45 31.19 13.82
C GLY A 144 33.33 29.94 13.70
N VAL A 145 33.66 29.36 14.87
CA VAL A 145 34.45 28.13 14.99
C VAL A 145 33.65 27.08 15.73
N PHE A 146 33.49 25.91 15.13
CA PHE A 146 32.90 24.75 15.79
C PHE A 146 33.92 23.63 15.92
N ASN A 147 34.16 23.17 17.14
CA ASN A 147 34.98 22.01 17.44
C ASN A 147 34.08 20.89 17.97
N LEU A 148 34.06 19.77 17.27
CA LEU A 148 33.35 18.56 17.67
C LEU A 148 34.37 17.51 18.10
N ALA A 149 34.36 17.14 19.38
CA ALA A 149 35.31 16.20 19.99
C ALA A 149 34.63 14.94 20.57
N GLY A 150 33.32 14.92 20.68
CA GLY A 150 32.50 13.79 21.14
C GLY A 150 31.02 14.08 20.94
N GLY A 151 30.10 13.32 21.52
CA GLY A 151 28.65 13.56 21.38
C GLY A 151 28.12 13.34 19.96
N GLY A 152 27.00 13.99 19.61
CA GLY A 152 26.36 13.84 18.29
C GLY A 152 25.74 15.12 17.72
N VAL A 153 25.92 15.36 16.42
CA VAL A 153 25.26 16.46 15.71
C VAL A 153 24.55 15.94 14.46
N SER A 154 23.24 16.17 14.36
CA SER A 154 22.47 15.64 13.22
C SER A 154 22.67 16.47 11.94
N THR A 155 22.85 17.78 12.05
CA THR A 155 23.09 18.64 10.88
C THR A 155 24.14 19.71 11.14
N ILE A 156 25.11 19.82 10.24
CA ILE A 156 26.10 20.91 10.24
C ILE A 156 25.98 21.70 8.94
N GLN A 157 25.76 23.02 9.06
CA GLN A 157 25.78 23.93 7.93
C GLN A 157 26.74 25.08 8.21
N MET A 158 27.52 25.48 7.20
CA MET A 158 28.48 26.57 7.34
C MET A 158 28.48 27.52 6.14
N SER A 159 28.82 28.79 6.39
CA SER A 159 29.11 29.79 5.35
C SER A 159 30.61 30.05 5.18
N SER A 160 30.96 30.76 4.10
CA SER A 160 32.35 31.08 3.76
C SER A 160 33.08 31.81 4.88
N GLY A 161 34.28 31.33 5.24
CA GLY A 161 35.14 31.94 6.26
C GLY A 161 34.96 31.36 7.67
N SER A 162 33.94 30.52 7.89
CA SER A 162 33.77 29.72 9.11
C SER A 162 34.69 28.50 9.12
N GLN A 163 34.94 27.96 10.31
CA GLN A 163 35.78 26.77 10.52
C GLN A 163 35.03 25.70 11.31
N VAL A 164 35.12 24.45 10.87
CA VAL A 164 34.62 23.29 11.62
C VAL A 164 35.74 22.26 11.74
N ASN A 165 36.08 21.90 12.98
CA ASN A 165 37.08 20.88 13.28
C ASN A 165 36.40 19.70 13.96
N ILE A 166 36.64 18.51 13.44
CA ILE A 166 36.04 17.27 13.90
C ILE A 166 37.18 16.37 14.36
N SER A 167 37.25 16.08 15.65
CA SER A 167 38.20 15.17 16.27
C SER A 167 37.54 14.00 17.00
N GLY A 168 36.21 13.98 17.05
CA GLY A 168 35.45 12.88 17.64
C GLY A 168 33.94 13.06 17.45
N GLY A 169 33.16 12.16 18.04
CA GLY A 169 31.70 12.20 18.02
C GLY A 169 31.06 11.73 16.70
N LEU A 170 29.74 11.86 16.65
CA LEU A 170 28.91 11.44 15.52
C LEU A 170 28.42 12.64 14.72
N ILE A 171 28.44 12.52 13.39
CA ILE A 171 28.05 13.58 12.48
C ILE A 171 27.03 13.03 11.49
N GLY A 172 25.89 13.70 11.40
CA GLY A 172 24.87 13.46 10.38
C GLY A 172 25.12 14.26 9.10
N ASP A 173 24.05 14.85 8.56
CA ASP A 173 24.08 15.57 7.30
C ASP A 173 24.93 16.84 7.39
N THR A 174 25.96 16.93 6.55
CA THR A 174 26.83 18.11 6.49
C THR A 174 26.72 18.80 5.14
N ARG A 175 26.44 20.11 5.15
CA ARG A 175 26.45 20.98 3.97
C ARG A 175 27.67 21.90 3.99
N LEU A 176 28.63 21.60 3.14
CA LEU A 176 29.95 22.23 3.10
C LEU A 176 30.00 23.43 2.13
N ASN A 177 30.44 24.59 2.63
CA ASN A 177 30.79 25.77 1.82
C ASN A 177 32.15 26.43 2.23
N SER A 178 32.87 25.87 3.20
CA SER A 178 34.10 26.44 3.79
C SER A 178 35.02 25.32 4.33
N ALA A 179 36.11 25.70 5.02
CA ALA A 179 37.13 24.79 5.55
C ALA A 179 36.61 23.91 6.71
N MET A 180 36.30 22.66 6.40
CA MET A 180 36.10 21.60 7.38
C MET A 180 37.39 20.78 7.51
N THR A 181 37.78 20.48 8.76
CA THR A 181 38.94 19.67 9.08
C THR A 181 38.50 18.41 9.85
N PHE A 182 38.93 17.25 9.37
CA PHE A 182 38.84 15.99 10.12
C PHE A 182 40.21 15.71 10.73
N LEU A 183 40.24 15.52 12.05
CA LEU A 183 41.44 15.23 12.84
C LEU A 183 41.37 13.76 13.26
N GLY A 184 42.40 13.01 12.90
CA GLY A 184 42.44 11.57 13.14
C GLY A 184 43.40 10.87 12.19
N GLY A 185 43.10 9.64 11.81
CA GLY A 185 43.92 8.83 10.91
C GLY A 185 43.09 7.81 10.15
N GLU A 186 43.79 6.88 9.48
CA GLU A 186 43.16 5.77 8.74
C GLU A 186 42.14 6.27 7.68
N PHE A 187 42.38 7.47 7.14
CA PHE A 187 41.47 8.08 6.18
C PHE A 187 41.40 7.29 4.88
N ARG A 188 40.19 7.17 4.32
CA ARG A 188 39.91 6.54 3.04
C ARG A 188 38.98 7.42 2.21
N PHE A 189 39.26 7.50 0.92
CA PHE A 189 38.43 8.18 -0.06
C PHE A 189 37.94 7.15 -1.07
N ASN A 190 36.62 6.93 -1.13
CA ASN A 190 35.97 5.87 -1.92
C ASN A 190 36.61 4.49 -1.66
N GLY A 191 36.84 4.17 -0.38
CA GLY A 191 37.50 2.93 0.06
C GLY A 191 39.04 2.92 -0.08
N VAL A 192 39.64 3.87 -0.78
CA VAL A 192 41.09 3.91 -1.00
C VAL A 192 41.80 4.69 0.11
N PRO A 193 42.82 4.14 0.78
CA PRO A 193 43.59 4.88 1.79
C PRO A 193 44.18 6.18 1.24
N VAL A 194 44.02 7.26 2.00
CA VAL A 194 44.57 8.59 1.70
C VAL A 194 45.32 9.14 2.90
N GLY A 195 46.39 9.88 2.65
CA GLY A 195 47.13 10.57 3.70
C GLY A 195 46.53 11.93 4.05
N GLY A 196 47.15 12.60 5.02
CA GLY A 196 46.80 13.95 5.43
C GLY A 196 46.95 15.00 4.32
N GLY A 197 46.19 16.09 4.44
CA GLY A 197 46.20 17.22 3.51
C GLY A 197 44.82 17.59 2.98
N PRO A 198 44.75 18.55 2.04
CA PRO A 198 43.49 18.94 1.42
C PRO A 198 42.97 17.83 0.50
N LEU A 199 41.68 17.52 0.60
CA LEU A 199 40.96 16.56 -0.24
C LEU A 199 39.70 17.22 -0.78
N THR A 200 39.47 17.09 -2.08
CA THR A 200 38.21 17.51 -2.72
C THR A 200 37.27 16.32 -2.81
N ILE A 201 36.10 16.44 -2.22
CA ILE A 201 35.03 15.42 -2.22
C ILE A 201 33.92 15.94 -3.13
N GLY A 202 33.62 15.22 -4.19
CA GLY A 202 32.53 15.48 -5.12
C GLY A 202 31.18 14.98 -4.62
N SER A 203 30.14 15.15 -5.44
CA SER A 203 28.83 14.57 -5.16
C SER A 203 28.88 13.06 -5.35
N GLY A 204 28.52 12.28 -4.33
CA GLY A 204 28.54 10.81 -4.36
C GLY A 204 29.85 10.16 -3.85
N ASP A 205 30.91 10.95 -3.69
CA ASP A 205 32.15 10.46 -3.07
C ASP A 205 31.95 10.23 -1.56
N LEU A 206 32.67 9.26 -1.00
CA LEU A 206 32.66 8.89 0.40
C LEU A 206 34.04 9.12 1.02
N LEU A 207 34.10 9.93 2.07
CA LEU A 207 35.24 10.00 2.96
C LEU A 207 34.93 9.20 4.23
N SER A 208 35.84 8.33 4.62
CA SER A 208 35.79 7.64 5.92
C SER A 208 37.13 7.70 6.63
N GLY A 209 37.14 7.37 7.92
CA GLY A 209 38.36 7.28 8.70
C GLY A 209 38.08 7.14 10.19
N THR A 210 39.14 7.21 10.98
CA THR A 210 39.10 7.12 12.43
C THR A 210 39.45 8.47 13.03
N LEU A 211 38.62 8.99 13.93
CA LEU A 211 38.84 10.27 14.62
C LEU A 211 39.79 10.10 15.83
N GLU A 212 40.19 11.21 16.46
CA GLU A 212 41.10 11.19 17.63
C GLU A 212 40.52 10.47 18.85
N ASP A 213 39.20 10.43 18.99
CA ASP A 213 38.51 9.66 20.03
C ASP A 213 38.45 8.15 19.72
N GLY A 214 38.88 7.74 18.52
CA GLY A 214 38.83 6.36 18.03
C GLY A 214 37.51 5.98 17.36
N GLY A 215 36.53 6.89 17.29
CA GLY A 215 35.28 6.70 16.56
C GLY A 215 35.52 6.67 15.06
N VAL A 216 34.77 5.81 14.36
CA VAL A 216 34.79 5.73 12.90
C VAL A 216 33.69 6.60 12.32
N PHE A 217 34.01 7.34 11.26
CA PHE A 217 33.04 8.13 10.52
C PHE A 217 33.00 7.71 9.06
N ALA A 218 31.85 7.92 8.43
CA ALA A 218 31.63 7.78 7.01
C ALA A 218 30.76 8.95 6.54
N HIS A 219 31.26 9.75 5.61
CA HIS A 219 30.62 10.98 5.17
C HIS A 219 30.56 11.04 3.64
N ALA A 220 29.32 11.06 3.12
CA ALA A 220 29.08 11.20 1.69
C ALA A 220 28.98 12.69 1.31
N GLY A 221 29.72 13.10 0.28
CA GLY A 221 29.68 14.46 -0.24
C GLY A 221 28.33 14.74 -0.92
N ALA A 222 27.57 15.71 -0.39
CA ALA A 222 26.35 16.20 -1.03
C ALA A 222 26.65 17.18 -2.19
N TYR A 223 27.73 17.96 -2.07
CA TYR A 223 28.20 18.93 -3.05
C TYR A 223 29.73 18.96 -3.07
N PRO A 224 30.37 19.37 -4.18
CA PRO A 224 31.82 19.51 -4.24
C PRO A 224 32.34 20.41 -3.13
N ALA A 225 33.17 19.86 -2.25
CA ALA A 225 33.76 20.59 -1.14
C ALA A 225 35.22 20.19 -0.94
N THR A 226 36.02 21.13 -0.44
CA THR A 226 37.40 20.83 -0.02
C THR A 226 37.43 20.71 1.48
N VAL A 227 37.81 19.53 1.96
CA VAL A 227 38.08 19.25 3.37
C VAL A 227 39.58 19.17 3.60
N THR A 228 40.00 19.31 4.84
CA THR A 228 41.39 19.08 5.26
C THR A 228 41.44 17.85 6.16
N LEU A 229 42.31 16.90 5.83
CA LEU A 229 42.59 15.74 6.66
C LEU A 229 43.83 16.04 7.50
N GLY A 230 43.65 16.22 8.81
CA GLY A 230 44.74 16.39 9.75
C GLY A 230 45.11 15.05 10.37
N GLU A 231 46.27 14.51 9.97
CA GLU A 231 46.78 13.29 10.57
C GLU A 231 47.22 13.50 12.02
N THR A 232 46.60 12.77 12.92
CA THR A 232 46.90 12.74 14.35
C THR A 232 46.87 11.31 14.88
N ASN A 233 47.35 11.11 16.11
CA ASN A 233 47.41 9.76 16.69
C ASN A 233 46.02 9.30 17.11
N THR A 234 45.53 8.23 16.48
CA THR A 234 44.32 7.54 16.94
C THR A 234 44.63 6.61 18.12
N PRO A 235 43.66 6.31 19.00
CA PRO A 235 43.82 5.34 20.08
C PRO A 235 44.24 3.96 19.55
N ALA A 236 44.94 3.18 20.38
CA ALA A 236 45.26 1.79 20.05
C ALA A 236 43.97 0.98 19.89
N ILE A 237 43.90 0.14 18.87
CA ILE A 237 42.74 -0.70 18.58
C ILE A 237 42.68 -1.91 19.54
N ASP A 238 41.51 -2.18 20.09
CA ASP A 238 41.22 -3.43 20.81
C ASP A 238 40.65 -4.45 19.81
N LEU A 239 41.41 -5.53 19.59
CA LEU A 239 41.05 -6.62 18.66
C LEU A 239 40.30 -7.75 19.37
N THR A 240 39.94 -7.59 20.63
CA THR A 240 39.11 -8.55 21.34
C THR A 240 37.75 -8.66 20.63
N PRO A 241 37.30 -9.85 20.22
CA PRO A 241 36.00 -10.01 19.58
C PRO A 241 34.86 -9.48 20.45
N ILE A 242 34.02 -8.63 19.87
CA ILE A 242 32.83 -8.09 20.53
C ILE A 242 31.70 -9.10 20.33
N VAL A 243 31.16 -9.65 21.41
CA VAL A 243 30.04 -10.61 21.34
C VAL A 243 28.83 -10.02 22.06
N ILE A 244 27.72 -9.92 21.35
CA ILE A 244 26.45 -9.42 21.87
C ILE A 244 25.47 -10.58 21.97
N ASP A 245 25.17 -11.00 23.20
CA ASP A 245 24.25 -12.10 23.53
C ASP A 245 23.10 -11.68 24.46
N ALA A 246 23.02 -10.39 24.78
CA ALA A 246 21.96 -9.75 25.55
C ALA A 246 21.55 -8.41 24.92
N PRO A 247 20.33 -7.92 25.17
CA PRO A 247 19.85 -6.67 24.59
C PRO A 247 20.52 -5.44 25.23
N GLY A 248 20.60 -4.36 24.45
CA GLY A 248 21.02 -3.03 24.93
C GLY A 248 22.52 -2.75 24.82
N ALA A 249 23.27 -3.54 24.05
CA ALA A 249 24.67 -3.22 23.78
C ALA A 249 24.77 -1.98 22.87
N VAL A 250 25.72 -1.10 23.18
CA VAL A 250 26.00 0.10 22.37
C VAL A 250 27.30 -0.13 21.62
N VAL A 251 27.20 -0.34 20.32
CA VAL A 251 28.33 -0.37 19.39
C VAL A 251 28.01 0.63 18.29
N THR A 252 28.81 1.67 18.18
CA THR A 252 28.59 2.78 17.23
C THR A 252 29.60 2.78 16.10
N SER A 253 30.77 2.17 16.28
CA SER A 253 31.75 2.01 15.21
C SER A 253 32.64 0.77 15.37
N LEU A 254 33.17 0.28 14.24
CA LEU A 254 34.18 -0.79 14.18
C LEU A 254 35.31 -0.38 13.23
N ARG A 255 36.54 -0.57 13.69
CA ARG A 255 37.78 -0.30 12.96
C ARG A 255 38.35 -1.56 12.32
N GLU A 256 39.36 -1.36 11.49
CA GLU A 256 40.00 -2.42 10.70
C GLU A 256 40.51 -3.57 11.59
N GLY A 257 40.04 -4.79 11.31
CA GLY A 257 40.39 -6.01 12.05
C GLY A 257 39.58 -6.27 13.32
N GLN A 258 38.67 -5.38 13.72
CA GLN A 258 37.71 -5.69 14.79
C GLN A 258 36.65 -6.67 14.30
N SER A 259 36.12 -7.46 15.23
CA SER A 259 35.03 -8.40 14.96
C SER A 259 33.85 -8.15 15.88
N LEU A 260 32.64 -8.23 15.32
CA LEU A 260 31.37 -8.17 16.04
C LEU A 260 30.55 -9.42 15.75
N THR A 261 30.10 -10.11 16.78
CA THR A 261 29.15 -11.23 16.66
C THR A 261 27.88 -10.93 17.43
N VAL A 262 26.75 -10.86 16.73
CA VAL A 262 25.41 -10.75 17.33
C VAL A 262 24.79 -12.14 17.38
N LYS A 263 24.55 -12.62 18.61
CA LYS A 263 23.99 -13.94 18.88
C LYS A 263 22.51 -13.85 19.23
N GLN A 264 21.85 -15.01 19.30
CA GLN A 264 20.47 -15.10 19.77
C GLN A 264 20.29 -14.42 21.14
N GLY A 265 19.28 -13.56 21.26
CA GLY A 265 19.01 -12.77 22.46
C GLY A 265 19.79 -11.44 22.52
N GLY A 266 20.81 -11.27 21.68
CA GLY A 266 21.53 -10.02 21.51
C GLY A 266 20.72 -8.99 20.72
N SER A 267 20.80 -7.71 21.14
CA SER A 267 20.37 -6.59 20.31
C SER A 267 21.28 -5.38 20.50
N LEU A 268 21.53 -4.68 19.40
CA LEU A 268 22.15 -3.37 19.46
C LEU A 268 21.09 -2.33 19.87
N ASN A 269 21.46 -1.36 20.69
CA ASN A 269 20.54 -0.39 21.27
C ASN A 269 19.92 0.52 20.19
N GLU A 270 18.57 0.61 20.18
CA GLU A 270 17.76 1.34 19.20
C GLU A 270 17.59 2.83 19.51
N SER A 271 17.93 3.29 20.74
CA SER A 271 17.40 4.54 21.29
C SER A 271 17.82 5.83 20.57
N ASP A 272 18.84 5.80 19.71
CA ASP A 272 19.49 7.01 19.24
C ASP A 272 19.57 7.14 17.70
N HIS A 273 18.95 6.24 16.92
CA HIS A 273 19.10 6.21 15.44
C HIS A 273 20.55 6.27 14.95
N LYS A 274 21.51 5.79 15.76
CA LYS A 274 22.94 5.88 15.46
C LYS A 274 23.30 4.80 14.44
N ASP A 275 23.75 5.22 13.27
CA ASP A 275 24.30 4.34 12.25
C ASP A 275 25.54 3.64 12.82
N LEU A 276 25.59 2.30 12.79
CA LEU A 276 26.85 1.58 13.03
C LEU A 276 27.72 1.78 11.80
N VAL A 277 28.87 2.43 11.97
CA VAL A 277 29.86 2.58 10.90
C VAL A 277 31.01 1.59 11.08
N ALA A 278 31.18 0.69 10.12
CA ALA A 278 32.24 -0.31 10.15
C ALA A 278 33.18 -0.13 8.95
N VAL A 279 34.48 -0.07 9.21
CA VAL A 279 35.53 0.08 8.20
C VAL A 279 36.57 -1.02 8.37
N GLY A 280 36.71 -1.92 7.40
CA GLY A 280 37.68 -3.02 7.48
C GLY A 280 37.37 -4.08 8.56
N ALA A 281 36.13 -4.18 9.02
CA ALA A 281 35.74 -5.06 10.12
C ALA A 281 35.18 -6.41 9.64
N ASP A 282 34.97 -7.33 10.58
CA ASP A 282 34.20 -8.57 10.39
C ASP A 282 32.93 -8.52 11.26
N ILE A 283 31.76 -8.71 10.65
CA ILE A 283 30.47 -8.70 11.35
C ILE A 283 29.75 -10.02 11.09
N GLN A 284 29.38 -10.72 12.16
CA GLN A 284 28.62 -11.97 12.13
C GLN A 284 27.27 -11.75 12.82
N VAL A 285 26.17 -11.97 12.09
CA VAL A 285 24.82 -12.00 12.65
C VAL A 285 24.34 -13.45 12.63
N GLU A 286 24.48 -14.12 13.78
CA GLU A 286 24.10 -15.53 13.98
C GLU A 286 22.67 -15.65 14.54
N GLY A 287 22.17 -14.60 15.18
CA GLY A 287 20.86 -14.51 15.79
C GLY A 287 20.59 -13.13 16.38
N GLY A 288 19.41 -12.96 16.98
CA GLY A 288 19.05 -11.69 17.63
C GLY A 288 18.61 -10.60 16.65
N THR A 289 18.68 -9.36 17.11
CA THR A 289 18.01 -8.20 16.49
C THR A 289 19.03 -7.09 16.31
N ALA A 290 19.50 -6.95 15.07
CA ALA A 290 20.48 -5.98 14.63
C ALA A 290 19.73 -4.84 13.89
N HIS A 291 18.86 -4.11 14.59
CA HIS A 291 17.96 -3.09 14.02
C HIS A 291 18.61 -1.71 13.78
N ASN A 292 19.94 -1.66 13.67
CA ASN A 292 20.66 -0.42 13.39
C ASN A 292 20.80 -0.19 11.88
N HIS A 293 20.90 1.06 11.42
CA HIS A 293 21.42 1.33 10.08
C HIS A 293 22.90 0.95 10.05
N TYR A 294 23.28 0.01 9.19
CA TYR A 294 24.69 -0.36 9.01
C TYR A 294 25.26 0.41 7.84
N THR A 295 26.37 1.09 8.04
CA THR A 295 27.22 1.59 6.96
C THR A 295 28.50 0.79 7.00
N ILE A 296 28.68 -0.12 6.05
CA ILE A 296 29.84 -1.01 5.99
C ILE A 296 30.72 -0.63 4.78
N ILE A 297 32.03 -0.51 5.03
CA ILE A 297 33.06 -0.12 4.05
C ILE A 297 34.25 -1.07 4.21
N ASP A 298 34.74 -1.68 3.14
CA ASP A 298 35.77 -2.75 3.15
C ASP A 298 35.52 -3.82 4.23
N THR A 299 34.26 -4.05 4.57
CA THR A 299 33.86 -4.86 5.72
C THR A 299 33.18 -6.11 5.21
N GLU A 300 33.52 -7.24 5.81
CA GLU A 300 32.82 -8.50 5.57
C GLU A 300 31.71 -8.65 6.61
N MET A 301 30.46 -8.70 6.14
CA MET A 301 29.29 -8.94 6.99
C MET A 301 28.62 -10.22 6.55
N THR A 302 28.40 -11.14 7.49
CA THR A 302 27.77 -12.43 7.23
C THR A 302 26.54 -12.60 8.11
N VAL A 303 25.38 -12.79 7.48
CA VAL A 303 24.08 -12.98 8.12
C VAL A 303 23.66 -14.43 7.92
N THR A 304 23.67 -15.20 9.01
CA THR A 304 23.29 -16.62 9.04
C THR A 304 22.01 -16.86 9.83
N GLY A 305 21.59 -15.88 10.64
CA GLY A 305 20.37 -15.90 11.44
C GLY A 305 20.01 -14.49 11.92
N GLY A 306 18.96 -14.38 12.74
CA GLY A 306 18.54 -13.09 13.30
C GLY A 306 17.91 -12.15 12.27
N GLN A 307 17.86 -10.85 12.60
CA GLN A 307 17.36 -9.78 11.73
C GLN A 307 18.42 -8.68 11.65
N ALA A 308 18.82 -8.28 10.45
CA ALA A 308 19.74 -7.16 10.20
C ALA A 308 19.08 -6.18 9.22
N GLU A 309 18.68 -5.01 9.70
CA GLU A 309 17.89 -4.07 8.89
C GLU A 309 18.76 -2.95 8.31
N SER A 310 18.28 -2.30 7.23
CA SER A 310 18.88 -1.09 6.67
C SER A 310 20.41 -1.11 6.45
N ILE A 311 20.92 -2.19 5.85
CA ILE A 311 22.36 -2.33 5.57
C ILE A 311 22.73 -1.55 4.30
N ARG A 312 23.70 -0.64 4.39
CA ARG A 312 24.35 0.02 3.26
C ARG A 312 25.74 -0.58 3.06
N ALA A 313 25.87 -1.46 2.07
CA ALA A 313 27.16 -2.01 1.68
C ALA A 313 27.84 -1.09 0.66
N LEU A 314 29.01 -0.55 1.01
CA LEU A 314 29.79 0.35 0.15
C LEU A 314 31.21 -0.20 -0.06
N TYR A 315 31.85 0.20 -1.15
CA TYR A 315 33.29 0.08 -1.47
C TYR A 315 34.03 -1.08 -0.79
N GLY A 316 34.29 -2.15 -1.53
CA GLY A 316 35.07 -3.30 -1.05
C GLY A 316 34.35 -4.19 -0.04
N SER A 317 33.19 -3.76 0.48
CA SER A 317 32.40 -4.58 1.41
C SER A 317 31.80 -5.80 0.73
N VAL A 318 31.74 -6.88 1.50
CA VAL A 318 31.09 -8.14 1.11
C VAL A 318 30.00 -8.44 2.13
N LEU A 319 28.75 -8.47 1.68
CA LEU A 319 27.60 -8.88 2.48
C LEU A 319 27.16 -10.28 2.05
N ASN A 320 27.36 -11.27 2.91
CA ASN A 320 26.93 -12.65 2.69
C ASN A 320 25.66 -12.93 3.48
N ILE A 321 24.61 -13.39 2.81
CA ILE A 321 23.31 -13.69 3.40
C ILE A 321 22.99 -15.15 3.07
N SER A 322 22.95 -15.99 4.10
CA SER A 322 22.64 -17.41 3.97
C SER A 322 21.50 -17.86 4.90
N GLY A 323 21.04 -16.97 5.78
CA GLY A 323 19.95 -17.19 6.71
C GLY A 323 19.55 -15.88 7.40
N GLY A 324 18.62 -15.94 8.34
CA GLY A 324 18.06 -14.73 8.97
C GLY A 324 17.24 -13.88 8.00
N GLY A 325 16.86 -12.69 8.45
CA GLY A 325 16.21 -11.67 7.63
C GLY A 325 17.12 -10.46 7.45
N VAL A 326 17.21 -9.97 6.21
CA VAL A 326 17.80 -8.67 5.90
C VAL A 326 16.68 -7.69 5.58
N GLY A 327 16.55 -6.70 6.45
CA GLY A 327 15.37 -5.86 6.56
C GLY A 327 15.24 -4.73 5.53
N TYR A 328 14.23 -3.90 5.78
CA TYR A 328 13.79 -2.78 4.96
C TYR A 328 14.93 -1.85 4.50
N ARG A 329 14.92 -1.46 3.22
CA ARG A 329 15.86 -0.48 2.62
C ARG A 329 17.34 -0.85 2.68
N SER A 330 17.66 -2.13 2.74
CA SER A 330 19.05 -2.56 2.55
C SER A 330 19.47 -2.29 1.10
N ALA A 331 20.72 -1.89 0.91
CA ALA A 331 21.22 -1.44 -0.38
C ALA A 331 22.67 -1.84 -0.62
N ALA A 332 22.93 -2.25 -1.86
CA ALA A 332 24.27 -2.43 -2.40
C ALA A 332 24.68 -1.18 -3.17
N HIS A 333 25.77 -0.54 -2.77
CA HIS A 333 26.33 0.64 -3.42
C HIS A 333 27.64 0.32 -4.17
N GLU A 334 28.20 1.32 -4.81
CA GLU A 334 29.39 1.21 -5.66
C GLU A 334 30.53 0.42 -4.98
N GLY A 335 31.10 -0.54 -5.72
CA GLY A 335 32.22 -1.36 -5.29
C GLY A 335 31.89 -2.42 -4.24
N SER A 336 30.64 -2.56 -3.81
CA SER A 336 30.22 -3.62 -2.88
C SER A 336 29.80 -4.90 -3.62
N THR A 337 29.89 -6.03 -2.92
CA THR A 337 29.34 -7.31 -3.36
C THR A 337 28.33 -7.82 -2.32
N VAL A 338 27.13 -8.17 -2.76
CA VAL A 338 26.11 -8.81 -1.93
C VAL A 338 25.83 -10.21 -2.47
N ASN A 339 26.02 -11.23 -1.65
CA ASN A 339 25.79 -12.63 -1.99
C ASN A 339 24.60 -13.15 -1.19
N ILE A 340 23.54 -13.55 -1.86
CA ILE A 340 22.32 -14.08 -1.27
C ILE A 340 22.21 -15.55 -1.67
N SER A 341 22.27 -16.42 -0.69
CA SER A 341 22.27 -17.89 -0.84
C SER A 341 21.19 -18.56 0.02
N GLY A 342 20.45 -17.77 0.80
CA GLY A 342 19.46 -18.21 1.76
C GLY A 342 18.90 -17.01 2.54
N GLY A 343 18.11 -17.28 3.56
CA GLY A 343 17.47 -16.24 4.37
C GLY A 343 16.29 -15.55 3.67
N GLU A 344 15.82 -14.46 4.28
CA GLU A 344 14.73 -13.62 3.79
C GLU A 344 15.27 -12.22 3.49
N ILE A 345 15.11 -11.77 2.25
CA ILE A 345 15.31 -10.37 1.89
C ILE A 345 13.94 -9.71 1.98
N ALA A 346 13.79 -8.82 2.96
CA ALA A 346 12.55 -8.10 3.15
C ALA A 346 12.34 -7.05 2.03
N PHE A 347 11.28 -6.29 2.18
CA PHE A 347 10.85 -5.29 1.22
C PHE A 347 11.91 -4.20 0.89
N ASP A 348 11.99 -3.80 -0.39
CA ASP A 348 12.76 -2.63 -0.89
C ASP A 348 14.29 -2.77 -0.79
N PHE A 349 14.82 -3.86 -1.35
CA PHE A 349 16.26 -4.01 -1.55
C PHE A 349 16.69 -3.33 -2.86
N ASN A 350 17.73 -2.49 -2.80
CA ASN A 350 18.20 -1.71 -3.95
C ASN A 350 19.66 -2.02 -4.31
N ALA A 351 19.89 -2.46 -5.55
CA ALA A 351 21.23 -2.58 -6.13
C ALA A 351 21.55 -1.34 -6.97
N TYR A 352 22.40 -0.44 -6.44
CA TYR A 352 22.78 0.82 -7.11
C TYR A 352 23.98 0.65 -8.05
N HIS A 353 24.26 1.70 -8.84
CA HIS A 353 25.40 1.80 -9.76
C HIS A 353 26.70 1.22 -9.17
N GLY A 354 27.37 0.35 -9.93
CA GLY A 354 28.69 -0.18 -9.59
C GLY A 354 28.69 -1.22 -8.47
N SER A 355 27.53 -1.61 -7.94
CA SER A 355 27.39 -2.75 -7.03
C SER A 355 27.28 -4.07 -7.79
N THR A 356 27.63 -5.17 -7.12
CA THR A 356 27.38 -6.55 -7.61
C THR A 356 26.47 -7.27 -6.63
N VAL A 357 25.39 -7.87 -7.12
CA VAL A 357 24.46 -8.67 -6.31
C VAL A 357 24.27 -10.04 -6.96
N ASN A 358 24.59 -11.09 -6.20
CA ASN A 358 24.51 -12.48 -6.63
C ASN A 358 23.38 -13.17 -5.87
N LEU A 359 22.37 -13.66 -6.60
CA LEU A 359 21.21 -14.37 -6.05
C LEU A 359 21.32 -15.85 -6.39
N SER A 360 21.37 -16.70 -5.38
CA SER A 360 21.51 -18.16 -5.51
C SER A 360 20.61 -18.95 -4.55
N GLY A 361 19.81 -18.25 -3.75
CA GLY A 361 18.87 -18.85 -2.81
C GLY A 361 18.12 -17.85 -1.95
N GLY A 362 17.26 -18.37 -1.07
CA GLY A 362 16.46 -17.59 -0.13
C GLY A 362 15.07 -17.19 -0.61
N ILE A 363 14.40 -16.38 0.21
CA ILE A 363 13.09 -15.76 -0.05
C ILE A 363 13.34 -14.29 -0.38
N ILE A 364 12.83 -13.82 -1.52
CA ILE A 364 12.95 -12.43 -1.94
C ILE A 364 11.57 -11.78 -1.82
N GLY A 365 11.46 -10.75 -0.98
CA GLY A 365 10.25 -9.96 -0.81
C GLY A 365 10.05 -8.95 -1.95
N ASP A 366 8.97 -8.18 -1.83
CA ASP A 366 8.56 -7.18 -2.82
C ASP A 366 9.59 -6.03 -2.98
N ARG A 367 9.64 -5.47 -4.20
CA ARG A 367 10.47 -4.30 -4.57
C ARG A 367 11.96 -4.58 -4.51
N PHE A 368 12.34 -5.76 -4.99
CA PHE A 368 13.74 -5.97 -5.33
C PHE A 368 14.04 -5.20 -6.62
N SER A 369 15.00 -4.27 -6.56
CA SER A 369 15.32 -3.44 -7.72
C SER A 369 16.81 -3.31 -7.97
N ASN A 370 17.18 -3.22 -9.24
CA ASN A 370 18.48 -2.69 -9.62
C ASN A 370 18.30 -1.37 -10.35
N VAL A 371 18.87 -0.33 -9.76
CA VAL A 371 18.73 1.06 -10.17
C VAL A 371 20.07 1.55 -10.67
N ASP A 372 20.06 2.33 -11.75
CA ASP A 372 21.23 3.08 -12.23
C ASP A 372 22.48 2.22 -12.51
N GLY A 373 22.35 0.98 -13.00
CA GLY A 373 23.49 0.17 -13.46
C GLY A 373 24.14 -0.73 -12.40
N GLY A 374 23.42 -1.08 -11.32
CA GLY A 374 23.79 -2.20 -10.46
C GLY A 374 23.74 -3.55 -11.20
N GLN A 375 24.73 -4.40 -10.98
CA GLN A 375 24.84 -5.71 -11.65
C GLN A 375 24.19 -6.79 -10.80
N VAL A 376 23.05 -7.32 -11.24
CA VAL A 376 22.39 -8.45 -10.59
C VAL A 376 22.63 -9.71 -11.42
N THR A 377 23.07 -10.78 -10.76
CA THR A 377 23.19 -12.12 -11.36
C THR A 377 22.35 -13.12 -10.58
N ILE A 378 21.51 -13.88 -11.29
CA ILE A 378 20.70 -14.96 -10.73
C ILE A 378 21.30 -16.31 -11.15
N TYR A 379 21.58 -17.15 -10.17
CA TYR A 379 22.08 -18.52 -10.31
C TYR A 379 20.97 -19.51 -9.98
N GLY A 380 20.65 -20.40 -10.90
CA GLY A 380 19.52 -21.32 -10.74
C GLY A 380 19.15 -22.08 -12.01
N GLY A 381 17.92 -22.56 -12.08
CA GLY A 381 17.38 -23.30 -13.20
C GLY A 381 15.87 -23.09 -13.34
N ASP A 382 15.26 -23.83 -14.28
CA ASP A 382 13.82 -23.77 -14.57
C ASP A 382 13.26 -22.36 -14.83
N PHE A 383 14.10 -21.44 -15.32
CA PHE A 383 13.69 -20.06 -15.53
C PHE A 383 12.64 -19.95 -16.63
N GLN A 384 11.67 -19.08 -16.40
CA GLN A 384 10.64 -18.71 -17.36
C GLN A 384 10.40 -17.20 -17.30
N LEU A 385 10.40 -16.55 -18.46
CA LEU A 385 9.99 -15.16 -18.63
C LEU A 385 8.63 -15.14 -19.34
N ASN A 386 7.61 -14.59 -18.68
CA ASN A 386 6.23 -14.57 -19.16
C ASN A 386 5.72 -15.97 -19.57
N GLY A 387 6.06 -16.97 -18.75
CA GLY A 387 5.71 -18.39 -18.97
C GLY A 387 6.48 -19.10 -20.09
N SER A 388 7.40 -18.41 -20.77
CA SER A 388 8.27 -19.02 -21.78
C SER A 388 9.62 -19.40 -21.19
N ALA A 389 10.08 -20.62 -21.45
CA ALA A 389 11.37 -21.10 -20.95
C ALA A 389 12.52 -20.16 -21.35
N PHE A 390 13.32 -19.77 -20.36
CA PHE A 390 14.49 -18.90 -20.52
C PHE A 390 15.71 -19.65 -20.00
N GLN A 391 16.75 -19.82 -20.81
CA GLN A 391 17.86 -20.71 -20.44
C GLN A 391 19.07 -19.93 -19.93
N GLN A 392 19.51 -18.89 -20.63
CA GLN A 392 20.69 -18.10 -20.27
C GLN A 392 20.67 -16.74 -20.98
N GLY A 393 21.36 -15.77 -20.42
CA GLY A 393 21.55 -14.45 -21.03
C GLY A 393 21.12 -13.32 -20.11
N VAL A 394 20.76 -12.20 -20.71
CA VAL A 394 20.32 -11.00 -20.00
C VAL A 394 18.79 -10.91 -20.07
N ALA A 395 18.15 -10.77 -18.92
CA ALA A 395 16.70 -10.61 -18.79
C ALA A 395 16.37 -9.26 -18.15
N SER A 396 15.26 -8.67 -18.57
CA SER A 396 14.68 -7.49 -17.93
C SER A 396 13.23 -7.79 -17.59
N VAL A 397 12.81 -7.40 -16.38
CA VAL A 397 11.44 -7.51 -15.89
C VAL A 397 10.85 -6.10 -15.90
N ASN A 398 10.16 -5.76 -16.98
CA ASN A 398 9.46 -4.49 -17.11
C ASN A 398 8.07 -4.57 -16.49
N LYS A 399 7.34 -3.45 -16.47
CA LYS A 399 5.94 -3.43 -16.06
C LYS A 399 5.12 -4.43 -16.90
N GLY A 400 4.51 -5.40 -16.22
CA GLY A 400 3.73 -6.49 -16.81
C GLY A 400 4.53 -7.78 -17.00
N ASP A 401 5.86 -7.77 -16.91
CA ASP A 401 6.65 -8.99 -17.05
C ASP A 401 6.68 -9.78 -15.73
N VAL A 402 6.72 -11.11 -15.85
CA VAL A 402 6.89 -12.05 -14.74
C VAL A 402 8.06 -12.97 -15.05
N LEU A 403 9.12 -12.86 -14.25
CA LEU A 403 10.26 -13.78 -14.28
C LEU A 403 10.14 -14.75 -13.11
N THR A 404 10.09 -16.03 -13.41
CA THR A 404 10.05 -17.10 -12.40
C THR A 404 11.21 -18.07 -12.60
N GLY A 405 11.57 -18.81 -11.56
CA GLY A 405 12.55 -19.88 -11.66
C GLY A 405 12.80 -20.53 -10.30
N VAL A 406 13.85 -21.33 -10.25
CA VAL A 406 14.33 -21.98 -9.04
C VAL A 406 15.78 -21.55 -8.83
N PHE A 407 16.10 -20.99 -7.68
CA PHE A 407 17.46 -20.66 -7.31
C PHE A 407 18.32 -21.92 -7.12
N ALA A 408 19.64 -21.77 -7.11
CA ALA A 408 20.59 -22.88 -6.98
C ALA A 408 20.45 -23.70 -5.67
N ASP A 409 19.90 -23.10 -4.60
CA ASP A 409 19.56 -23.78 -3.34
C ASP A 409 18.24 -24.58 -3.40
N GLY A 410 17.48 -24.45 -4.49
CA GLY A 410 16.19 -25.10 -4.70
C GLY A 410 14.95 -24.27 -4.33
N THR A 411 15.09 -23.04 -3.85
CA THR A 411 13.93 -22.17 -3.57
C THR A 411 13.34 -21.61 -4.85
N ALA A 412 12.00 -21.64 -4.98
CA ALA A 412 11.31 -21.01 -6.08
C ALA A 412 11.16 -19.51 -5.85
N PHE A 413 11.23 -18.72 -6.92
CA PHE A 413 11.08 -17.27 -6.88
C PHE A 413 10.15 -16.75 -7.96
N ILE A 414 9.56 -15.58 -7.67
CA ILE A 414 8.71 -14.82 -8.56
C ILE A 414 9.21 -13.37 -8.50
N PHE A 415 9.65 -12.83 -9.63
CA PHE A 415 9.90 -11.40 -9.81
C PHE A 415 8.83 -10.83 -10.73
N TRP A 416 8.07 -9.85 -10.25
CA TRP A 416 6.95 -9.30 -10.98
C TRP A 416 7.01 -7.77 -11.11
N GLY A 417 7.13 -7.32 -12.35
CA GLY A 417 7.15 -5.90 -12.67
C GLY A 417 5.75 -5.29 -12.58
N LYS A 418 5.41 -4.67 -11.45
CA LYS A 418 4.22 -3.80 -11.30
C LYS A 418 4.64 -2.39 -10.93
N THR A 419 3.70 -1.43 -10.98
CA THR A 419 3.95 0.00 -10.67
C THR A 419 4.67 0.22 -9.32
N PHE A 420 4.57 -0.73 -8.38
CA PHE A 420 5.24 -0.72 -7.08
C PHE A 420 5.86 -2.09 -6.70
N GLY A 421 6.25 -2.90 -7.68
CA GLY A 421 6.84 -4.23 -7.47
C GLY A 421 8.32 -4.25 -7.82
N ASP A 422 8.78 -5.39 -8.32
CA ASP A 422 10.18 -5.57 -8.67
C ASP A 422 10.53 -4.79 -9.93
N SER A 423 11.76 -4.29 -9.98
CA SER A 423 12.26 -3.54 -11.13
C SER A 423 13.65 -4.04 -11.45
N LEU A 424 13.71 -5.01 -12.34
CA LEU A 424 14.93 -5.69 -12.74
C LEU A 424 15.26 -5.34 -14.19
N THR A 425 16.40 -4.68 -14.40
CA THR A 425 16.90 -4.27 -15.72
C THR A 425 18.25 -4.92 -15.98
N ASP A 426 18.43 -5.54 -17.15
CA ASP A 426 19.70 -6.14 -17.56
C ASP A 426 20.29 -7.17 -16.55
N VAL A 427 19.43 -7.99 -15.94
CA VAL A 427 19.84 -9.04 -15.00
C VAL A 427 20.46 -10.22 -15.74
N SER A 428 21.65 -10.64 -15.29
CA SER A 428 22.35 -11.80 -15.83
C SER A 428 21.77 -13.09 -15.26
N ILE A 429 21.35 -14.01 -16.13
CA ILE A 429 20.83 -15.33 -15.75
C ILE A 429 21.88 -16.39 -16.05
N VAL A 430 22.27 -17.12 -15.01
CA VAL A 430 23.29 -18.17 -15.04
C VAL A 430 22.69 -19.50 -14.61
N GLN A 431 22.77 -20.50 -15.49
CA GLN A 431 22.34 -21.86 -15.17
C GLN A 431 23.22 -22.48 -14.08
N ALA A 432 22.60 -23.08 -13.08
CA ALA A 432 23.21 -23.83 -12.01
C ALA A 432 22.51 -25.18 -11.83
N SER A 433 23.22 -26.16 -11.28
CA SER A 433 22.62 -27.45 -10.93
C SER A 433 21.61 -27.26 -9.80
N LEU A 434 20.36 -27.67 -10.02
CA LEU A 434 19.34 -27.68 -8.99
C LEU A 434 19.46 -28.92 -8.09
N PRO A 435 19.08 -28.82 -6.80
CA PRO A 435 18.93 -29.99 -5.92
C PRO A 435 17.90 -30.98 -6.50
N GLU A 436 18.04 -32.26 -6.17
CA GLU A 436 17.07 -33.28 -6.63
C GLU A 436 15.64 -32.92 -6.19
N LEU A 437 14.67 -33.15 -7.10
CA LEU A 437 13.26 -32.91 -6.80
C LEU A 437 12.73 -34.07 -5.96
N ASP A 438 12.28 -33.79 -4.73
CA ASP A 438 11.35 -34.69 -4.07
C ASP A 438 9.94 -34.40 -4.59
N SER A 439 9.39 -35.35 -5.34
CA SER A 439 8.04 -35.29 -5.90
C SER A 439 6.99 -35.92 -4.99
N THR A 440 7.36 -36.38 -3.80
CA THR A 440 6.38 -36.89 -2.84
C THR A 440 5.48 -35.76 -2.34
N PRO A 441 4.15 -35.95 -2.27
CA PRO A 441 3.26 -34.90 -1.77
C PRO A 441 3.60 -34.48 -0.34
N ILE A 442 3.97 -33.22 -0.17
CA ILE A 442 4.41 -32.64 1.10
C ILE A 442 3.18 -32.50 2.01
N GLN A 443 3.26 -32.99 3.25
CA GLN A 443 2.21 -32.79 4.25
C GLN A 443 2.67 -31.73 5.26
N VAL A 444 1.89 -30.67 5.43
CA VAL A 444 2.16 -29.61 6.41
C VAL A 444 1.04 -29.57 7.43
N ASP A 445 1.30 -30.12 8.61
CA ASP A 445 0.38 -30.18 9.77
C ASP A 445 0.89 -29.39 10.99
N SER A 446 2.05 -28.76 10.84
CA SER A 446 2.75 -27.99 11.87
C SER A 446 3.65 -26.92 11.21
N ALA A 447 4.50 -26.25 11.97
CA ALA A 447 5.37 -25.17 11.48
C ALA A 447 6.56 -25.63 10.60
N ASN A 448 6.67 -26.92 10.28
CA ASN A 448 7.75 -27.46 9.45
C ASN A 448 7.36 -27.48 7.97
N ALA A 449 6.96 -26.34 7.44
CA ALA A 449 6.66 -26.17 6.02
C ALA A 449 7.97 -26.01 5.19
N PRO A 450 7.95 -26.36 3.90
CA PRO A 450 9.00 -25.91 2.98
C PRO A 450 8.99 -24.36 2.90
N THR A 451 10.04 -23.77 2.36
CA THR A 451 10.14 -22.31 2.16
C THR A 451 9.41 -21.83 0.91
N SER A 452 9.24 -22.72 -0.08
CA SER A 452 8.58 -22.46 -1.36
C SER A 452 8.19 -23.80 -2.03
N LEU A 453 7.43 -23.74 -3.12
CA LEU A 453 7.19 -24.89 -4.00
C LEU A 453 7.71 -24.62 -5.41
N ARG A 454 8.49 -25.56 -5.91
CA ARG A 454 9.06 -25.53 -7.27
C ARG A 454 8.20 -26.36 -8.25
N PRO A 455 8.46 -26.23 -9.57
CA PRO A 455 7.64 -26.88 -10.58
C PRO A 455 7.42 -28.38 -10.35
N GLY A 456 6.15 -28.79 -10.42
CA GLY A 456 5.71 -30.18 -10.27
C GLY A 456 5.52 -30.66 -8.82
N GLN A 457 5.81 -29.85 -7.81
CA GLN A 457 5.55 -30.21 -6.42
C GLN A 457 4.07 -30.12 -6.07
N THR A 458 3.65 -30.97 -5.13
CA THR A 458 2.31 -30.95 -4.53
C THR A 458 2.43 -30.83 -3.02
N MET A 459 1.65 -29.94 -2.41
CA MET A 459 1.58 -29.75 -0.96
C MET A 459 0.14 -29.85 -0.46
N ASN A 460 -0.05 -30.57 0.63
CA ASN A 460 -1.26 -30.58 1.43
C ASN A 460 -1.04 -29.73 2.69
N LEU A 461 -1.68 -28.56 2.76
CA LEU A 461 -1.72 -27.74 3.97
C LEU A 461 -2.94 -28.15 4.82
N LEU A 462 -2.65 -28.73 5.98
CA LEU A 462 -3.62 -29.33 6.88
C LEU A 462 -3.91 -28.38 8.06
N PRO A 463 -5.02 -28.57 8.80
CA PRO A 463 -5.29 -27.81 10.02
C PRO A 463 -4.11 -27.85 11.00
N GLY A 464 -3.65 -26.68 11.47
CA GLY A 464 -2.48 -26.52 12.33
C GLY A 464 -1.16 -26.29 11.58
N GLY A 465 -1.13 -26.51 10.26
CA GLY A 465 -0.01 -26.15 9.41
C GLY A 465 0.12 -24.63 9.25
N VAL A 466 1.37 -24.16 9.23
CA VAL A 466 1.68 -22.73 9.05
C VAL A 466 2.80 -22.63 8.00
N LEU A 467 2.57 -21.84 6.94
CA LEU A 467 3.61 -21.53 5.95
C LEU A 467 4.42 -20.30 6.40
N SER A 468 5.59 -20.12 5.81
CA SER A 468 6.36 -18.88 5.96
C SER A 468 5.54 -17.65 5.53
N SER A 469 5.94 -16.48 6.04
CA SER A 469 5.24 -15.22 5.78
C SER A 469 5.16 -14.88 4.30
N ASP A 470 6.17 -15.21 3.51
CA ASP A 470 6.32 -14.84 2.10
C ASP A 470 6.56 -16.10 1.27
N PHE A 471 5.53 -16.94 1.20
CA PHE A 471 5.62 -18.25 0.55
C PHE A 471 5.38 -18.12 -0.96
N SER A 472 6.34 -18.60 -1.76
CA SER A 472 6.25 -18.63 -3.22
C SER A 472 5.92 -20.02 -3.75
N ALA A 473 5.02 -20.12 -4.73
CA ALA A 473 4.73 -21.37 -5.44
C ALA A 473 4.69 -21.15 -6.95
N VAL A 474 5.51 -21.90 -7.69
CA VAL A 474 5.64 -21.78 -9.15
C VAL A 474 5.39 -23.14 -9.81
N ASP A 475 4.45 -23.18 -10.75
CA ASP A 475 4.06 -24.41 -11.47
C ASP A 475 3.78 -25.59 -10.51
N ALA A 476 3.19 -25.30 -9.35
CA ALA A 476 2.98 -26.23 -8.25
C ALA A 476 1.49 -26.47 -7.97
N THR A 477 1.19 -27.46 -7.13
CA THR A 477 -0.18 -27.75 -6.65
C THR A 477 -0.26 -27.61 -5.14
N ILE A 478 -1.24 -26.83 -4.66
CA ILE A 478 -1.52 -26.66 -3.23
C ILE A 478 -2.95 -27.11 -2.94
N HIS A 479 -3.10 -28.07 -2.02
CA HIS A 479 -4.36 -28.45 -1.42
C HIS A 479 -4.41 -27.93 0.01
N MET A 480 -5.22 -26.92 0.28
CA MET A 480 -5.37 -26.31 1.60
C MET A 480 -6.72 -26.71 2.20
N SER A 481 -6.70 -27.58 3.20
CA SER A 481 -7.89 -28.00 3.96
C SER A 481 -8.02 -27.30 5.31
N GLY A 482 -7.01 -26.52 5.67
CA GLY A 482 -6.86 -25.79 6.93
C GLY A 482 -5.52 -25.06 6.95
N GLY A 483 -5.08 -24.64 8.13
CA GLY A 483 -3.79 -23.97 8.31
C GLY A 483 -3.83 -22.49 7.94
N GLU A 484 -2.67 -21.84 8.03
CA GLU A 484 -2.55 -20.40 7.89
C GLU A 484 -1.29 -20.01 7.11
N THR A 485 -1.39 -18.93 6.34
CA THR A 485 -0.23 -18.24 5.75
C THR A 485 -0.50 -16.74 5.69
N ARG A 486 0.55 -15.94 5.92
CA ARG A 486 0.43 -14.48 5.90
C ARG A 486 0.37 -13.94 4.47
N ARG A 487 1.28 -14.38 3.61
CA ARG A 487 1.29 -14.03 2.20
C ARG A 487 1.70 -15.25 1.37
N LEU A 488 0.90 -15.51 0.35
CA LEU A 488 1.08 -16.56 -0.63
C LEU A 488 1.16 -15.90 -2.01
N GLU A 489 2.29 -16.07 -2.69
CA GLU A 489 2.50 -15.58 -4.05
C GLU A 489 2.65 -16.75 -5.00
N THR A 490 1.89 -16.75 -6.09
CA THR A 490 1.78 -17.91 -6.99
C THR A 490 1.87 -17.52 -8.45
N ALA A 491 2.50 -18.39 -9.24
CA ALA A 491 2.51 -18.32 -10.69
C ALA A 491 2.29 -19.72 -11.30
N ARG A 492 1.36 -19.81 -12.27
CA ARG A 492 1.01 -21.00 -13.05
C ARG A 492 0.71 -22.23 -12.20
N SER A 493 0.22 -21.99 -10.99
CA SER A 493 -0.03 -23.01 -9.98
C SER A 493 -1.51 -23.36 -9.90
N THR A 494 -1.80 -24.54 -9.36
CA THR A 494 -3.17 -25.01 -9.09
C THR A 494 -3.42 -25.01 -7.59
N LEU A 495 -4.41 -24.24 -7.13
CA LEU A 495 -4.74 -24.08 -5.72
C LEU A 495 -6.16 -24.59 -5.46
N HIS A 496 -6.30 -25.54 -4.55
CA HIS A 496 -7.59 -26.01 -4.06
C HIS A 496 -7.71 -25.62 -2.58
N LEU A 497 -8.56 -24.65 -2.28
CA LEU A 497 -8.63 -23.95 -0.99
C LEU A 497 -9.97 -24.22 -0.30
N SER A 498 -10.04 -25.27 0.50
CA SER A 498 -11.27 -25.75 1.16
C SER A 498 -11.36 -25.46 2.65
N GLY A 499 -10.39 -24.75 3.22
CA GLY A 499 -10.39 -24.31 4.62
C GLY A 499 -9.17 -23.47 5.00
N GLY A 500 -9.11 -23.02 6.26
CA GLY A 500 -8.00 -22.22 6.79
C GLY A 500 -8.06 -20.74 6.38
N SER A 501 -6.95 -20.03 6.56
CA SER A 501 -6.85 -18.59 6.30
C SER A 501 -5.58 -18.20 5.53
N ILE A 502 -5.74 -17.25 4.60
CA ILE A 502 -4.64 -16.64 3.85
C ILE A 502 -4.73 -15.13 4.06
N GLY A 503 -3.67 -14.50 4.56
CA GLY A 503 -3.60 -13.04 4.67
C GLY A 503 -3.70 -12.39 3.29
N SER A 504 -2.66 -12.50 2.47
CA SER A 504 -2.65 -12.00 1.10
C SER A 504 -2.37 -13.13 0.11
N LEU A 505 -3.21 -13.25 -0.92
CA LEU A 505 -3.02 -14.15 -2.05
C LEU A 505 -2.74 -13.34 -3.31
N TYR A 506 -1.49 -13.36 -3.77
CA TYR A 506 -1.04 -12.72 -5.00
C TYR A 506 -0.89 -13.78 -6.10
N SER A 507 -1.89 -13.85 -6.97
CA SER A 507 -1.89 -14.73 -8.14
C SER A 507 -1.38 -13.95 -9.34
N VAL A 508 -0.08 -14.11 -9.66
CA VAL A 508 0.61 -13.19 -10.56
C VAL A 508 0.44 -13.52 -12.03
N ALA A 509 0.32 -14.82 -12.38
CA ALA A 509 0.16 -15.23 -13.77
C ALA A 509 -0.32 -16.68 -13.92
N GLY A 510 -1.41 -16.89 -14.64
CA GLY A 510 -1.84 -18.20 -15.14
C GLY A 510 -2.26 -19.23 -14.09
N ASP A 511 -2.59 -18.80 -12.86
CA ASP A 511 -3.01 -19.74 -11.82
C ASP A 511 -4.44 -20.26 -12.04
N THR A 512 -4.74 -21.42 -11.49
CA THR A 512 -6.11 -21.92 -11.36
C THR A 512 -6.44 -22.11 -9.88
N ILE A 513 -7.42 -21.36 -9.37
CA ILE A 513 -7.72 -21.26 -7.94
C ILE A 513 -9.18 -21.66 -7.72
N ALA A 514 -9.40 -22.70 -6.92
CA ALA A 514 -10.72 -23.10 -6.46
C ALA A 514 -10.87 -22.77 -4.97
N ILE A 515 -11.85 -21.94 -4.61
CA ILE A 515 -12.14 -21.50 -3.24
C ILE A 515 -13.46 -22.15 -2.78
N GLU A 516 -13.36 -22.97 -1.75
CA GLU A 516 -14.44 -23.80 -1.18
C GLU A 516 -14.40 -23.78 0.36
N GLY A 517 -14.33 -22.58 0.96
CA GLY A 517 -14.42 -22.42 2.42
C GLY A 517 -13.23 -21.73 3.10
N THR A 518 -12.16 -21.45 2.37
CA THR A 518 -11.02 -20.65 2.88
C THR A 518 -11.41 -19.17 3.05
N HIS A 519 -10.85 -18.52 4.07
CA HIS A 519 -10.89 -17.07 4.23
C HIS A 519 -9.61 -16.46 3.66
N ILE A 520 -9.72 -15.67 2.59
CA ILE A 520 -8.62 -14.91 2.02
C ILE A 520 -8.84 -13.44 2.37
N TYR A 521 -7.98 -12.84 3.19
CA TYR A 521 -8.19 -11.46 3.65
C TYR A 521 -7.93 -10.43 2.53
N ASN A 522 -6.97 -10.69 1.64
CA ASN A 522 -6.71 -9.88 0.46
C ASN A 522 -6.41 -10.78 -0.74
N LEU A 523 -7.26 -10.73 -1.76
CA LEU A 523 -7.06 -11.42 -3.02
C LEU A 523 -6.63 -10.43 -4.09
N SER A 524 -5.53 -10.71 -4.78
CA SER A 524 -5.07 -9.96 -5.95
C SER A 524 -4.77 -10.94 -7.08
N THR A 525 -5.49 -10.83 -8.20
CA THR A 525 -5.37 -11.78 -9.33
C THR A 525 -5.00 -11.10 -10.62
N HIS A 526 -4.10 -11.70 -11.39
CA HIS A 526 -3.50 -11.09 -12.58
C HIS A 526 -3.34 -12.09 -13.72
N GLN A 527 -3.20 -11.58 -14.95
CA GLN A 527 -2.61 -12.23 -16.13
C GLN A 527 -3.01 -13.70 -16.35
N GLY A 528 -4.21 -13.93 -16.87
CA GLY A 528 -4.68 -15.27 -17.26
C GLY A 528 -5.05 -16.19 -16.09
N SER A 529 -4.93 -15.72 -14.85
CA SER A 529 -5.33 -16.47 -13.66
C SER A 529 -6.85 -16.60 -13.59
N ARG A 530 -7.32 -17.78 -13.20
CA ARG A 530 -8.74 -18.15 -13.14
C ARG A 530 -9.11 -18.56 -11.73
N VAL A 531 -10.07 -17.86 -11.16
CA VAL A 531 -10.62 -18.17 -9.83
C VAL A 531 -12.04 -18.69 -9.98
N THR A 532 -12.37 -19.74 -9.24
CA THR A 532 -13.75 -20.20 -9.03
C THR A 532 -14.02 -20.27 -7.55
N MET A 533 -15.02 -19.53 -7.08
CA MET A 533 -15.44 -19.51 -5.68
C MET A 533 -16.84 -20.10 -5.56
N THR A 534 -17.01 -21.10 -4.70
CA THR A 534 -18.32 -21.68 -4.38
C THR A 534 -18.76 -21.41 -2.94
N SER A 535 -17.80 -21.25 -2.03
CA SER A 535 -17.99 -20.84 -0.64
C SER A 535 -16.69 -20.27 -0.06
N GLY A 536 -16.73 -19.70 1.15
CA GLY A 536 -15.57 -19.05 1.78
C GLY A 536 -15.73 -17.53 1.84
N VAL A 537 -14.63 -16.83 2.10
CA VAL A 537 -14.61 -15.37 2.23
C VAL A 537 -13.47 -14.78 1.40
N ILE A 538 -13.78 -13.78 0.58
CA ILE A 538 -12.81 -12.84 0.01
C ILE A 538 -12.94 -11.53 0.80
N GLY A 539 -11.85 -11.12 1.43
CA GLY A 539 -11.83 -10.02 2.38
C GLY A 539 -11.70 -8.64 1.74
N TYR A 540 -11.76 -7.64 2.60
CA TYR A 540 -11.74 -6.21 2.29
C TYR A 540 -10.63 -5.80 1.31
N GLY A 541 -10.98 -4.97 0.31
CA GLY A 541 -9.99 -4.36 -0.58
C GLY A 541 -9.32 -5.36 -1.53
N SER A 542 -10.04 -6.40 -1.95
CA SER A 542 -9.56 -7.39 -2.92
C SER A 542 -9.80 -6.93 -4.36
N ASN A 543 -8.94 -7.35 -5.28
CA ASN A 543 -8.91 -6.85 -6.64
C ASN A 543 -8.77 -7.97 -7.69
N ALA A 544 -9.50 -7.82 -8.78
CA ALA A 544 -9.26 -8.56 -10.03
C ALA A 544 -8.62 -7.64 -11.06
N TYR A 545 -7.41 -7.95 -11.52
CA TYR A 545 -6.66 -7.12 -12.46
C TYR A 545 -6.58 -7.72 -13.87
N ASP A 546 -5.92 -6.97 -14.76
CA ASP A 546 -5.83 -7.25 -16.19
C ASP A 546 -5.54 -8.71 -16.54
N GLY A 547 -6.40 -9.26 -17.40
CA GLY A 547 -6.34 -10.62 -17.90
C GLY A 547 -6.83 -11.70 -16.93
N SER A 548 -7.25 -11.38 -15.70
CA SER A 548 -7.79 -12.39 -14.77
C SER A 548 -9.28 -12.66 -14.99
N THR A 549 -9.73 -13.85 -14.58
CA THR A 549 -11.15 -14.23 -14.62
C THR A 549 -11.60 -14.80 -13.28
N LEU A 550 -12.61 -14.19 -12.66
CA LEU A 550 -13.23 -14.67 -11.43
C LEU A 550 -14.65 -15.17 -11.73
N ASN A 551 -14.97 -16.37 -11.24
CA ASN A 551 -16.32 -16.93 -11.27
C ASN A 551 -16.80 -17.18 -9.85
N ILE A 552 -17.70 -16.35 -9.35
CA ILE A 552 -18.21 -16.39 -7.98
C ILE A 552 -19.64 -16.94 -8.00
N LYS A 553 -19.82 -18.11 -7.38
CA LYS A 553 -21.10 -18.82 -7.32
C LYS A 553 -21.77 -18.73 -5.95
N GLY A 554 -21.01 -18.38 -4.91
CA GLY A 554 -21.46 -18.33 -3.53
C GLY A 554 -20.34 -17.89 -2.58
N GLY A 555 -20.65 -17.83 -1.29
CA GLY A 555 -19.77 -17.31 -0.24
C GLY A 555 -19.94 -15.80 -0.02
N THR A 556 -18.97 -15.19 0.66
CA THR A 556 -19.00 -13.77 1.02
C THR A 556 -17.83 -13.02 0.40
N VAL A 557 -18.11 -11.89 -0.22
CA VAL A 557 -17.10 -10.90 -0.61
C VAL A 557 -17.33 -9.65 0.24
N GLU A 558 -16.32 -9.29 1.03
CA GLU A 558 -16.37 -8.11 1.89
C GLU A 558 -16.34 -6.80 1.07
N PRO A 559 -16.62 -5.65 1.70
CA PRO A 559 -16.66 -4.36 1.01
C PRO A 559 -15.36 -3.99 0.26
N TYR A 560 -15.48 -3.07 -0.71
CA TYR A 560 -14.38 -2.53 -1.52
C TYR A 560 -13.69 -3.57 -2.41
N PHE A 561 -14.49 -4.39 -3.11
CA PHE A 561 -13.97 -5.25 -4.16
C PHE A 561 -13.93 -4.48 -5.49
N ASP A 562 -12.77 -4.44 -6.16
CA ASP A 562 -12.64 -3.79 -7.47
C ASP A 562 -12.28 -4.78 -8.58
N ALA A 563 -13.11 -4.80 -9.63
CA ALA A 563 -12.77 -5.35 -10.92
C ALA A 563 -12.07 -4.28 -11.76
N GLU A 564 -10.78 -4.44 -12.00
CA GLU A 564 -9.94 -3.47 -12.69
C GLU A 564 -9.80 -3.79 -14.18
N SER A 565 -9.18 -2.86 -14.93
CA SER A 565 -9.03 -2.91 -16.37
C SER A 565 -8.63 -4.28 -16.91
N GLY A 566 -9.41 -4.81 -17.87
CA GLY A 566 -9.14 -6.08 -18.55
C GLY A 566 -9.44 -7.34 -17.74
N SER A 567 -10.00 -7.22 -16.54
CA SER A 567 -10.53 -8.36 -15.76
C SER A 567 -11.94 -8.76 -16.20
N VAL A 568 -12.29 -10.02 -15.98
CA VAL A 568 -13.66 -10.54 -16.16
C VAL A 568 -14.16 -11.13 -14.85
N VAL A 569 -15.27 -10.61 -14.31
CA VAL A 569 -15.88 -11.10 -13.07
C VAL A 569 -17.31 -11.55 -13.34
N ASN A 570 -17.56 -12.85 -13.19
CA ASN A 570 -18.87 -13.46 -13.36
C ASN A 570 -19.44 -13.87 -12.00
N ILE A 571 -20.63 -13.40 -11.67
CA ILE A 571 -21.28 -13.62 -10.39
C ILE A 571 -22.66 -14.24 -10.61
N SER A 572 -22.91 -15.38 -9.99
CA SER A 572 -24.22 -16.06 -10.04
C SER A 572 -24.86 -16.26 -8.67
N GLY A 573 -24.20 -15.85 -7.59
CA GLY A 573 -24.67 -16.00 -6.21
C GLY A 573 -23.62 -15.59 -5.18
N GLY A 574 -24.03 -15.50 -3.91
CA GLY A 574 -23.20 -15.04 -2.79
C GLY A 574 -23.70 -13.73 -2.19
N THR A 575 -22.99 -13.25 -1.18
CA THR A 575 -23.25 -11.96 -0.51
C THR A 575 -22.04 -11.05 -0.69
N PHE A 576 -22.29 -9.81 -1.10
CA PHE A 576 -21.30 -8.80 -1.41
C PHE A 576 -21.54 -7.57 -0.55
N GLY A 577 -20.48 -7.07 0.08
CA GLY A 577 -20.52 -5.84 0.84
C GLY A 577 -20.68 -4.59 -0.02
N ASP A 578 -20.55 -3.43 0.61
CA ASP A 578 -20.59 -2.14 -0.07
C ASP A 578 -19.39 -1.88 -0.97
N GLN A 579 -19.59 -0.99 -1.95
CA GLN A 579 -18.54 -0.52 -2.85
C GLN A 579 -17.89 -1.61 -3.68
N PHE A 580 -18.72 -2.43 -4.33
CA PHE A 580 -18.26 -3.27 -5.43
C PHE A 580 -18.04 -2.38 -6.68
N GLY A 581 -16.79 -2.22 -7.11
CA GLY A 581 -16.41 -1.40 -8.25
C GLY A 581 -16.18 -2.22 -9.53
N ALA A 582 -16.86 -1.86 -10.62
CA ALA A 582 -16.49 -2.28 -11.97
C ALA A 582 -15.72 -1.13 -12.64
N ASN A 583 -14.39 -1.19 -12.67
CA ASN A 583 -13.53 -0.07 -13.07
C ASN A 583 -12.80 -0.31 -14.41
N TYR A 584 -12.60 0.78 -15.17
CA TYR A 584 -11.61 0.93 -16.24
C TYR A 584 -11.55 -0.15 -17.32
N GLY A 585 -12.66 -0.57 -17.95
CA GLY A 585 -12.61 -1.61 -18.99
C GLY A 585 -12.55 -3.03 -18.45
N SER A 586 -12.97 -3.22 -17.19
CA SER A 586 -13.41 -4.53 -16.71
C SER A 586 -14.75 -4.92 -17.33
N GLN A 587 -15.00 -6.23 -17.35
CA GLN A 587 -16.29 -6.82 -17.68
C GLN A 587 -16.85 -7.52 -16.44
N VAL A 588 -17.98 -7.04 -15.95
CA VAL A 588 -18.63 -7.62 -14.78
C VAL A 588 -20.03 -8.10 -15.17
N ASN A 589 -20.29 -9.39 -14.97
CA ASN A 589 -21.56 -10.02 -15.30
C ASN A 589 -22.21 -10.55 -14.02
N ILE A 590 -23.38 -10.03 -13.66
CA ILE A 590 -24.10 -10.39 -12.44
C ILE A 590 -25.46 -10.99 -12.81
N SER A 591 -25.66 -12.26 -12.49
CA SER A 591 -26.93 -12.97 -12.73
C SER A 591 -27.65 -13.38 -11.44
N GLY A 592 -27.10 -13.07 -10.27
CA GLY A 592 -27.65 -13.42 -8.97
C GLY A 592 -26.71 -13.04 -7.82
N GLY A 593 -27.22 -13.08 -6.58
CA GLY A 593 -26.50 -12.66 -5.38
C GLY A 593 -27.15 -11.48 -4.67
N GLN A 594 -26.62 -11.12 -3.50
CA GLN A 594 -27.06 -9.97 -2.69
C GLN A 594 -25.91 -8.98 -2.56
N PHE A 595 -26.18 -7.71 -2.84
CA PHE A 595 -25.18 -6.66 -2.87
C PHE A 595 -25.64 -5.47 -2.01
N GLY A 596 -24.69 -4.85 -1.31
CA GLY A 596 -24.86 -3.49 -0.84
C GLY A 596 -24.85 -2.53 -2.02
N SER A 597 -23.77 -1.76 -2.17
CA SER A 597 -23.59 -0.81 -3.29
C SER A 597 -22.68 -1.35 -4.41
N VAL A 598 -23.11 -1.19 -5.66
CA VAL A 598 -22.37 -1.52 -6.89
C VAL A 598 -22.14 -0.28 -7.74
N PHE A 599 -20.92 -0.08 -8.23
CA PHE A 599 -20.51 1.09 -9.00
C PHE A 599 -20.03 0.68 -10.39
N ALA A 600 -20.68 1.17 -11.44
CA ALA A 600 -20.18 1.09 -12.81
C ALA A 600 -19.23 2.28 -13.05
N GLY A 601 -17.94 2.00 -13.14
CA GLY A 601 -16.87 2.97 -13.37
C GLY A 601 -16.71 3.37 -14.83
N SER A 602 -15.84 4.34 -15.10
CA SER A 602 -15.63 4.83 -16.46
C SER A 602 -15.07 3.73 -17.37
N ASN A 603 -15.66 3.58 -18.56
CA ASN A 603 -15.32 2.57 -19.58
C ASN A 603 -15.44 1.11 -19.13
N SER A 604 -16.10 0.77 -18.01
CA SER A 604 -16.42 -0.62 -17.67
C SER A 604 -17.69 -1.09 -18.37
N ASP A 605 -17.78 -2.39 -18.62
CA ASP A 605 -19.01 -3.06 -19.04
C ASP A 605 -19.62 -3.78 -17.81
N LEU A 606 -20.66 -3.19 -17.20
CA LEU A 606 -21.40 -3.83 -16.11
C LEU A 606 -22.74 -4.36 -16.63
N ASN A 607 -22.94 -5.67 -16.56
CA ASN A 607 -24.14 -6.35 -17.02
C ASN A 607 -24.89 -6.97 -15.83
N LEU A 608 -26.12 -6.53 -15.60
CA LEU A 608 -27.01 -7.00 -14.54
C LEU A 608 -28.19 -7.75 -15.16
N SER A 609 -28.28 -9.06 -14.95
CA SER A 609 -29.39 -9.90 -15.41
C SER A 609 -30.19 -10.52 -14.27
N GLY A 610 -29.80 -10.27 -13.01
CA GLY A 610 -30.42 -10.81 -11.81
C GLY A 610 -29.66 -10.39 -10.54
N GLY A 611 -30.22 -10.68 -9.36
CA GLY A 611 -29.66 -10.31 -8.07
C GLY A 611 -30.49 -9.27 -7.32
N GLU A 612 -30.12 -9.01 -6.07
CA GLU A 612 -30.70 -8.01 -5.17
C GLU A 612 -29.62 -6.97 -4.83
N PHE A 613 -29.91 -5.69 -5.01
CA PHE A 613 -28.96 -4.59 -4.83
C PHE A 613 -29.55 -3.49 -3.95
N ASP A 614 -28.88 -3.15 -2.85
CA ASP A 614 -29.25 -1.99 -2.04
C ASP A 614 -29.03 -0.69 -2.84
N GLN A 615 -27.93 -0.61 -3.61
CA GLN A 615 -27.66 0.54 -4.47
C GLN A 615 -26.88 0.17 -5.75
N VAL A 616 -27.26 0.76 -6.88
CA VAL A 616 -26.50 0.72 -8.14
C VAL A 616 -26.22 2.13 -8.63
N VAL A 617 -24.94 2.43 -8.86
CA VAL A 617 -24.47 3.75 -9.29
C VAL A 617 -23.74 3.64 -10.62
N ALA A 618 -24.27 4.26 -11.66
CA ALA A 618 -23.55 4.45 -12.92
C ALA A 618 -22.73 5.75 -12.86
N LEU A 619 -21.40 5.63 -12.79
CA LEU A 619 -20.48 6.77 -12.76
C LEU A 619 -20.32 7.41 -14.15
N SER A 620 -19.60 8.54 -14.22
CA SER A 620 -19.43 9.26 -15.48
C SER A 620 -18.72 8.42 -16.55
N SER A 621 -19.25 8.46 -17.79
CA SER A 621 -18.73 7.69 -18.94
C SER A 621 -18.70 6.17 -18.71
N SER A 622 -19.60 5.64 -17.88
CA SER A 622 -19.84 4.20 -17.75
C SER A 622 -20.91 3.70 -18.73
N GLU A 623 -20.86 2.42 -19.07
CA GLU A 623 -21.94 1.69 -19.72
C GLU A 623 -22.48 0.62 -18.77
N LEU A 624 -23.79 0.64 -18.54
CA LEU A 624 -24.49 -0.26 -17.63
C LEU A 624 -25.69 -0.87 -18.37
N ASP A 625 -25.69 -2.19 -18.49
CA ASP A 625 -26.79 -2.96 -19.06
C ASP A 625 -27.58 -3.65 -17.96
N ILE A 626 -28.89 -3.42 -17.90
CA ILE A 626 -29.81 -3.99 -16.92
C ILE A 626 -30.91 -4.74 -17.66
N SER A 627 -30.93 -6.06 -17.53
CA SER A 627 -31.95 -6.94 -18.10
C SER A 627 -32.73 -7.73 -17.05
N GLY A 628 -32.48 -7.49 -15.75
CA GLY A 628 -33.14 -8.17 -14.63
C GLY A 628 -32.52 -7.82 -13.28
N GLY A 629 -33.11 -8.30 -12.19
CA GLY A 629 -32.69 -8.03 -10.80
C GLY A 629 -33.55 -6.98 -10.10
N ALA A 630 -33.37 -6.84 -8.78
CA ALA A 630 -34.10 -5.89 -7.94
C ALA A 630 -33.13 -4.84 -7.37
N ILE A 631 -33.36 -3.57 -7.67
CA ILE A 631 -32.48 -2.44 -7.30
C ILE A 631 -33.28 -1.49 -6.42
N GLU A 632 -32.86 -1.32 -5.15
CA GLU A 632 -33.55 -0.42 -4.22
C GLU A 632 -33.27 1.05 -4.51
N VAL A 633 -31.99 1.42 -4.68
CA VAL A 633 -31.54 2.78 -5.03
C VAL A 633 -30.77 2.75 -6.34
N PHE A 634 -31.13 3.62 -7.28
CA PHE A 634 -30.47 3.73 -8.58
C PHE A 634 -30.02 5.16 -8.88
N ASP A 635 -28.74 5.33 -9.21
CA ASP A 635 -28.12 6.63 -9.53
C ASP A 635 -27.43 6.61 -10.90
N ALA A 636 -27.93 7.39 -11.86
CA ALA A 636 -27.25 7.64 -13.12
C ALA A 636 -26.54 9.00 -13.13
N ASN A 637 -25.20 9.00 -13.02
CA ASN A 637 -24.39 10.22 -12.96
C ASN A 637 -24.11 10.85 -14.34
N LEU A 638 -23.46 12.02 -14.32
CA LEU A 638 -23.19 12.85 -15.50
C LEU A 638 -22.47 12.06 -16.61
N GLY A 639 -23.15 11.88 -17.75
CA GLY A 639 -22.55 11.27 -18.94
C GLY A 639 -22.45 9.74 -18.91
N SER A 640 -23.12 9.07 -17.98
CA SER A 640 -23.33 7.62 -18.06
C SER A 640 -24.31 7.25 -19.18
N VAL A 641 -24.16 6.04 -19.70
CA VAL A 641 -25.14 5.40 -20.60
C VAL A 641 -25.67 4.16 -19.89
N VAL A 642 -26.98 4.09 -19.72
CA VAL A 642 -27.64 2.98 -19.05
C VAL A 642 -28.71 2.42 -19.97
N ASN A 643 -28.62 1.12 -20.27
CA ASN A 643 -29.59 0.38 -21.06
C ASN A 643 -30.45 -0.47 -20.13
N ILE A 644 -31.75 -0.21 -20.11
CA ILE A 644 -32.71 -0.85 -19.20
C ILE A 644 -33.70 -1.65 -20.03
N ALA A 645 -33.53 -2.96 -20.05
CA ALA A 645 -34.39 -3.93 -20.71
C ALA A 645 -35.20 -4.77 -19.71
N GLY A 646 -34.90 -4.69 -18.41
CA GLY A 646 -35.61 -5.43 -17.39
C GLY A 646 -35.25 -5.01 -15.96
N GLY A 647 -35.80 -5.73 -14.99
CA GLY A 647 -35.57 -5.55 -13.55
C GLY A 647 -36.65 -4.74 -12.84
N GLU A 648 -36.55 -4.75 -11.51
CA GLU A 648 -37.40 -4.01 -10.58
C GLU A 648 -36.59 -2.85 -9.96
N PHE A 649 -37.20 -1.68 -9.87
CA PHE A 649 -36.57 -0.47 -9.32
C PHE A 649 -37.37 0.04 -8.13
N GLY A 650 -36.67 0.41 -7.07
CA GLY A 650 -37.22 1.08 -5.90
C GLY A 650 -37.65 2.51 -6.22
N ALA A 651 -38.12 3.20 -5.18
CA ALA A 651 -38.65 4.56 -5.32
C ALA A 651 -37.56 5.63 -5.50
N ASP A 652 -36.30 5.28 -5.24
CA ASP A 652 -35.15 6.18 -5.39
C ASP A 652 -34.44 5.89 -6.72
N PHE A 653 -34.79 6.67 -7.73
CA PHE A 653 -34.33 6.55 -9.11
C PHE A 653 -33.89 7.91 -9.63
N ASP A 654 -32.59 8.17 -9.54
CA ASP A 654 -31.96 9.44 -9.85
C ASP A 654 -31.25 9.40 -11.21
N ALA A 655 -31.39 10.49 -11.96
CA ALA A 655 -30.70 10.67 -13.23
C ALA A 655 -30.19 12.11 -13.36
N LEU A 656 -28.88 12.30 -13.20
CA LEU A 656 -28.23 13.60 -13.26
C LEU A 656 -28.13 14.11 -14.70
N SER A 657 -27.83 15.41 -14.85
CA SER A 657 -27.76 16.03 -16.18
C SER A 657 -26.79 15.30 -17.11
N THR A 658 -27.09 15.25 -18.41
CA THR A 658 -26.25 14.60 -19.44
C THR A 658 -26.06 13.09 -19.30
N SER A 659 -26.66 12.42 -18.31
CA SER A 659 -26.86 10.96 -18.36
C SER A 659 -27.80 10.61 -19.51
N ARG A 660 -27.68 9.39 -20.03
CA ARG A 660 -28.58 8.80 -21.02
C ARG A 660 -29.14 7.49 -20.49
N LEU A 661 -30.46 7.44 -20.35
CA LEU A 661 -31.20 6.22 -20.03
C LEU A 661 -31.94 5.76 -21.28
N ASN A 662 -31.66 4.53 -21.71
CA ASN A 662 -32.34 3.87 -22.82
C ASN A 662 -33.23 2.76 -22.24
N PHE A 663 -34.54 2.99 -22.21
CA PHE A 663 -35.49 1.96 -21.85
C PHE A 663 -35.85 1.13 -23.08
N TYR A 664 -35.90 -0.19 -22.91
CA TYR A 664 -36.34 -1.15 -23.90
C TYR A 664 -37.52 -1.92 -23.30
N GLY A 665 -38.66 -1.87 -23.99
CA GLY A 665 -39.89 -2.43 -23.45
C GLY A 665 -40.96 -2.65 -24.50
N ILE A 666 -42.05 -3.28 -24.07
CA ILE A 666 -43.16 -3.72 -24.92
C ILE A 666 -44.40 -2.83 -24.74
N ALA A 667 -44.41 -1.99 -23.71
CA ALA A 667 -45.45 -0.99 -23.48
C ALA A 667 -44.88 0.21 -22.72
N PHE A 668 -45.26 1.42 -23.13
CA PHE A 668 -44.92 2.66 -22.43
C PHE A 668 -46.11 3.61 -22.37
N ALA A 669 -46.28 4.24 -21.22
CA ALA A 669 -47.32 5.22 -20.93
C ALA A 669 -46.77 6.38 -20.12
N LEU A 670 -47.40 7.54 -20.26
CA LEU A 670 -47.10 8.75 -19.52
C LEU A 670 -48.39 9.25 -18.87
N ASP A 671 -48.40 9.34 -17.54
CA ASP A 671 -49.60 9.52 -16.71
C ASP A 671 -50.72 8.51 -17.05
N GLY A 672 -50.32 7.27 -17.38
CA GLY A 672 -51.24 6.19 -17.77
C GLY A 672 -51.80 6.30 -19.20
N LEU A 673 -51.36 7.28 -20.00
CA LEU A 673 -51.76 7.42 -21.41
C LEU A 673 -50.64 6.94 -22.35
N PRO A 674 -50.96 6.26 -23.47
CA PRO A 674 -49.95 5.89 -24.46
C PRO A 674 -49.15 7.09 -24.98
N ILE A 675 -47.85 6.90 -25.23
CA ILE A 675 -46.95 7.97 -25.67
C ILE A 675 -47.18 8.29 -27.15
N ALA A 676 -47.62 9.52 -27.43
CA ALA A 676 -47.88 9.97 -28.78
C ALA A 676 -46.61 9.94 -29.64
N GLY A 677 -46.68 9.31 -30.81
CA GLY A 677 -45.56 9.21 -31.75
C GLY A 677 -44.61 8.05 -31.49
N LEU A 678 -44.81 7.28 -30.41
CA LEU A 678 -44.13 5.99 -30.21
C LEU A 678 -44.95 4.89 -30.87
N SER A 679 -44.38 4.23 -31.87
CA SER A 679 -44.92 3.04 -32.51
C SER A 679 -43.97 1.87 -32.31
N LEU A 680 -44.49 0.66 -32.52
CA LEU A 680 -43.72 -0.58 -32.50
C LEU A 680 -42.46 -0.50 -33.39
N GLY A 681 -41.32 -0.97 -32.88
CA GLY A 681 -39.99 -0.85 -33.50
C GLY A 681 -39.42 0.58 -33.52
N GLY A 682 -40.11 1.54 -32.90
CA GLY A 682 -39.75 2.95 -32.87
C GLY A 682 -39.01 3.36 -31.60
N THR A 683 -38.25 4.44 -31.71
CA THR A 683 -37.58 5.09 -30.60
C THR A 683 -38.07 6.52 -30.45
N ILE A 684 -38.34 6.97 -29.21
CA ILE A 684 -38.71 8.35 -28.92
C ILE A 684 -37.92 8.88 -27.71
N GLU A 685 -37.53 10.15 -27.76
CA GLU A 685 -37.03 10.86 -26.57
C GLU A 685 -38.21 11.42 -25.76
N VAL A 686 -38.27 11.12 -24.47
CA VAL A 686 -39.25 11.74 -23.57
C VAL A 686 -38.71 13.09 -23.12
N THR A 687 -39.35 14.17 -23.56
CA THR A 687 -39.03 15.55 -23.13
C THR A 687 -39.98 16.11 -22.07
N ASP A 688 -41.16 15.50 -21.93
CA ASP A 688 -42.12 15.85 -20.90
C ASP A 688 -41.57 15.47 -19.50
N ARG A 689 -41.79 16.34 -18.52
CA ARG A 689 -41.30 16.19 -17.13
C ARG A 689 -42.43 16.49 -16.14
N ASN A 690 -42.23 16.08 -14.88
CA ASN A 690 -43.23 16.10 -13.79
C ASN A 690 -44.48 15.27 -14.15
N LYS A 691 -44.24 14.10 -14.72
CA LYS A 691 -45.24 13.10 -15.11
C LYS A 691 -44.76 11.72 -14.67
N THR A 692 -45.66 10.77 -14.52
CA THR A 692 -45.29 9.38 -14.23
C THR A 692 -45.05 8.64 -15.54
N LEU A 693 -43.82 8.20 -15.79
CA LEU A 693 -43.51 7.25 -16.85
C LEU A 693 -43.74 5.85 -16.32
N SER A 694 -44.58 5.07 -16.99
CA SER A 694 -44.83 3.68 -16.65
C SER A 694 -44.86 2.79 -17.87
N GLY A 695 -44.75 1.48 -17.68
CA GLY A 695 -44.72 0.55 -18.80
C GLY A 695 -44.38 -0.87 -18.37
N VAL A 696 -44.07 -1.67 -19.38
CA VAL A 696 -43.58 -3.04 -19.24
C VAL A 696 -42.29 -3.17 -20.03
N LEU A 697 -41.21 -3.57 -19.36
CA LEU A 697 -39.88 -3.78 -19.94
C LEU A 697 -39.85 -5.08 -20.76
N LEU A 698 -38.72 -5.37 -21.44
CA LEU A 698 -38.59 -6.54 -22.32
C LEU A 698 -38.65 -7.88 -21.58
N ASP A 699 -38.21 -7.90 -20.32
CA ASP A 699 -38.31 -9.08 -19.44
C ASP A 699 -39.73 -9.29 -18.88
N GLY A 700 -40.67 -8.40 -19.22
CA GLY A 700 -42.04 -8.43 -18.71
C GLY A 700 -42.23 -7.68 -17.39
N SER A 701 -41.19 -7.07 -16.80
CA SER A 701 -41.31 -6.38 -15.53
C SER A 701 -42.11 -5.07 -15.69
N PRO A 702 -43.11 -4.80 -14.85
CA PRO A 702 -43.77 -3.52 -14.82
C PRO A 702 -42.89 -2.48 -14.13
N PHE A 703 -42.89 -1.25 -14.62
CA PHE A 703 -42.20 -0.15 -13.96
C PHE A 703 -43.07 1.12 -13.91
N SER A 704 -42.78 1.98 -12.92
CA SER A 704 -43.44 3.28 -12.75
C SER A 704 -42.49 4.24 -12.04
N ILE A 705 -42.05 5.29 -12.74
CA ILE A 705 -41.05 6.26 -12.28
C ILE A 705 -41.60 7.67 -12.46
N GLU A 706 -41.40 8.54 -11.46
CA GLU A 706 -41.78 9.94 -11.55
C GLU A 706 -40.67 10.77 -12.22
N LEU A 707 -40.99 11.45 -13.32
CA LEU A 707 -40.04 12.28 -14.08
C LEU A 707 -39.85 13.69 -13.47
N ASN A 708 -39.67 13.79 -12.17
CA ASN A 708 -39.63 15.06 -11.44
C ASN A 708 -38.28 15.78 -11.61
N THR A 709 -38.32 17.10 -11.83
CA THR A 709 -37.10 17.92 -12.06
C THR A 709 -36.61 18.68 -10.83
N SER A 710 -37.34 18.59 -9.72
CA SER A 710 -37.00 19.21 -8.45
C SER A 710 -37.69 18.46 -7.31
N GLY A 711 -36.90 17.82 -6.45
CA GLY A 711 -37.39 17.06 -5.29
C GLY A 711 -36.90 17.63 -3.96
N ALA A 712 -37.58 17.29 -2.87
CA ALA A 712 -36.94 17.24 -1.54
C ALA A 712 -35.92 16.08 -1.53
N ALA A 713 -35.07 15.97 -0.51
CA ALA A 713 -34.01 14.95 -0.43
C ALA A 713 -34.48 13.48 -0.36
N SER A 714 -35.76 13.20 -0.63
CA SER A 714 -36.41 11.89 -0.61
C SER A 714 -37.25 11.62 -1.87
N ASP A 715 -37.24 12.53 -2.85
CA ASP A 715 -37.95 12.34 -4.12
C ASP A 715 -36.92 12.07 -5.22
N SER A 716 -37.19 11.07 -6.07
CA SER A 716 -36.41 10.82 -7.30
C SER A 716 -36.23 12.11 -8.11
N VAL A 717 -34.99 12.43 -8.48
CA VAL A 717 -34.60 13.60 -9.27
C VAL A 717 -34.11 13.15 -10.64
N ILE A 718 -34.97 13.35 -11.65
CA ILE A 718 -34.61 13.16 -13.05
C ILE A 718 -34.39 14.52 -13.69
N SER A 719 -33.12 14.85 -13.92
CA SER A 719 -32.72 16.13 -14.52
C SER A 719 -33.44 16.38 -15.84
N ASN A 720 -33.88 17.61 -16.07
CA ASN A 720 -34.40 18.04 -17.37
C ASN A 720 -33.34 17.97 -18.50
N ARG A 721 -32.07 17.78 -18.15
CA ARG A 721 -30.95 17.59 -19.08
C ARG A 721 -30.49 16.13 -19.18
N ALA A 722 -31.11 15.20 -18.45
CA ALA A 722 -30.95 13.77 -18.71
C ALA A 722 -31.74 13.42 -19.98
N VAL A 723 -31.15 12.57 -20.83
CA VAL A 723 -31.77 12.07 -22.06
C VAL A 723 -32.47 10.77 -21.74
N LEU A 724 -33.78 10.71 -21.96
CA LEU A 724 -34.60 9.53 -21.75
C LEU A 724 -35.08 9.01 -23.09
N MET A 725 -34.50 7.91 -23.57
CA MET A 725 -34.91 7.26 -24.80
C MET A 725 -35.79 6.06 -24.46
N LEU A 726 -36.94 5.95 -25.10
CA LEU A 726 -37.78 4.76 -25.05
C LEU A 726 -37.73 4.05 -26.39
N ASN A 727 -37.45 2.75 -26.35
CA ASN A 727 -37.37 1.87 -27.50
C ASN A 727 -38.51 0.85 -27.35
N LEU A 728 -39.58 1.06 -28.12
CA LEU A 728 -40.72 0.15 -28.12
C LEU A 728 -40.43 -1.00 -29.08
N LEU A 729 -40.25 -2.20 -28.54
CA LEU A 729 -39.96 -3.40 -29.32
C LEU A 729 -41.16 -4.34 -29.31
N GLU A 730 -41.14 -5.30 -30.22
CA GLU A 730 -42.13 -6.38 -30.22
C GLU A 730 -41.97 -7.24 -28.96
N PRO A 731 -43.09 -7.61 -28.31
CA PRO A 731 -43.03 -8.57 -27.21
C PRO A 731 -42.37 -9.85 -27.70
N VAL A 732 -41.44 -10.36 -26.89
CA VAL A 732 -40.88 -11.69 -27.12
C VAL A 732 -42.00 -12.69 -26.88
N LEU A 733 -42.62 -13.15 -27.96
CA LEU A 733 -43.65 -14.18 -27.89
C LEU A 733 -42.99 -15.49 -27.45
N LEU A 734 -43.55 -16.13 -26.42
CA LEU A 734 -43.08 -17.44 -25.99
C LEU A 734 -43.41 -18.45 -27.10
N PRO A 735 -42.50 -19.37 -27.46
CA PRO A 735 -42.85 -20.47 -28.34
C PRO A 735 -44.05 -21.24 -27.76
N GLY A 736 -45.16 -21.29 -28.49
CA GLY A 736 -46.43 -21.84 -28.02
C GLY A 736 -47.48 -20.83 -27.51
N ASP A 737 -47.14 -19.54 -27.34
CA ASP A 737 -48.08 -18.47 -26.97
C ASP A 737 -48.84 -17.99 -28.22
N PHE A 738 -49.82 -18.79 -28.61
CA PHE A 738 -50.53 -18.63 -29.87
C PHE A 738 -51.55 -17.50 -29.85
N ASN A 739 -52.02 -17.08 -28.67
CA ASN A 739 -52.92 -15.96 -28.53
C ASN A 739 -52.18 -14.62 -28.29
N GLY A 740 -50.86 -14.68 -28.05
CA GLY A 740 -49.97 -13.54 -27.87
C GLY A 740 -50.20 -12.78 -26.56
N ASP A 741 -50.75 -13.43 -25.54
CA ASP A 741 -51.05 -12.83 -24.25
C ASP A 741 -49.91 -12.93 -23.22
N GLY A 742 -48.77 -13.50 -23.64
CA GLY A 742 -47.59 -13.67 -22.82
C GLY A 742 -47.63 -14.92 -21.94
N SER A 743 -48.60 -15.82 -22.13
CA SER A 743 -48.68 -17.10 -21.45
C SER A 743 -48.89 -18.24 -22.45
N VAL A 744 -48.34 -19.40 -22.15
CA VAL A 744 -48.55 -20.64 -22.90
C VAL A 744 -49.49 -21.51 -22.07
N ASP A 745 -50.79 -21.31 -22.23
CA ASP A 745 -51.82 -21.96 -21.44
C ASP A 745 -52.95 -22.59 -22.30
N ALA A 746 -54.07 -22.93 -21.66
CA ALA A 746 -55.17 -23.62 -22.33
C ALA A 746 -55.90 -22.73 -23.35
N ALA A 747 -55.78 -21.41 -23.26
CA ALA A 747 -56.31 -20.47 -24.23
C ALA A 747 -55.55 -20.59 -25.57
N ASP A 748 -54.23 -20.79 -25.55
CA ASP A 748 -53.43 -20.98 -26.76
C ASP A 748 -53.80 -22.24 -27.51
N PHE A 749 -54.12 -23.32 -26.80
CA PHE A 749 -54.63 -24.55 -27.43
C PHE A 749 -55.88 -24.28 -28.27
N THR A 750 -56.76 -23.40 -27.81
CA THR A 750 -57.97 -23.07 -28.57
C THR A 750 -57.65 -22.26 -29.82
N VAL A 751 -56.65 -21.37 -29.76
CA VAL A 751 -56.19 -20.62 -30.93
C VAL A 751 -55.54 -21.53 -31.96
N TRP A 752 -54.61 -22.40 -31.54
CA TRP A 752 -54.02 -23.40 -32.44
C TRP A 752 -55.07 -24.29 -33.10
N ARG A 753 -55.99 -24.84 -32.30
CA ARG A 753 -57.00 -25.79 -32.82
C ARG A 753 -57.93 -25.13 -33.83
N ASP A 754 -58.31 -23.88 -33.59
CA ASP A 754 -59.25 -23.16 -34.45
C ASP A 754 -58.58 -22.73 -35.78
N HIS A 755 -57.24 -22.69 -35.81
CA HIS A 755 -56.41 -22.37 -36.98
C HIS A 755 -55.68 -23.56 -37.59
N LEU A 756 -55.93 -24.79 -37.12
CA LEU A 756 -55.27 -26.00 -37.61
C LEU A 756 -55.51 -26.22 -39.11
N GLY A 757 -54.42 -26.27 -39.88
CA GLY A 757 -54.43 -26.42 -41.34
C GLY A 757 -54.37 -25.09 -42.10
N ASP A 758 -54.25 -23.94 -41.42
CA ASP A 758 -53.96 -22.67 -42.04
C ASP A 758 -52.58 -22.70 -42.71
N GLY A 759 -52.47 -22.06 -43.88
CA GLY A 759 -51.28 -22.14 -44.74
C GLY A 759 -50.08 -21.31 -44.28
N ASP A 760 -50.24 -20.50 -43.23
CA ASP A 760 -49.21 -19.72 -42.55
C ASP A 760 -49.56 -19.58 -41.05
N GLU A 761 -48.58 -19.20 -40.24
CA GLU A 761 -48.71 -19.12 -38.77
C GLU A 761 -49.19 -17.74 -38.26
N SER A 762 -49.66 -16.85 -39.15
CA SER A 762 -50.09 -15.51 -38.72
C SER A 762 -51.25 -15.53 -37.73
N ALA A 763 -52.07 -16.58 -37.78
CA ALA A 763 -53.22 -16.76 -36.92
C ALA A 763 -52.89 -17.31 -35.52
N ILE A 764 -51.66 -17.76 -35.32
CA ILE A 764 -51.13 -18.21 -34.02
C ILE A 764 -50.01 -17.28 -33.53
N ALA A 765 -50.15 -15.99 -33.86
CA ALA A 765 -49.20 -14.92 -33.53
C ALA A 765 -47.75 -15.16 -34.03
N HIS A 766 -47.53 -16.05 -34.99
CA HIS A 766 -46.19 -16.52 -35.38
C HIS A 766 -45.40 -17.19 -34.25
N SER A 767 -46.08 -17.65 -33.20
CA SER A 767 -45.48 -18.34 -32.04
C SER A 767 -45.34 -19.85 -32.26
N GLY A 768 -45.49 -20.31 -33.50
CA GLY A 768 -45.31 -21.69 -33.94
C GLY A 768 -43.84 -22.06 -34.14
N ASN A 769 -43.62 -23.19 -34.80
CA ASN A 769 -42.29 -23.69 -35.11
C ASN A 769 -41.65 -23.00 -36.34
N GLY A 770 -42.39 -22.10 -37.02
CA GLY A 770 -41.97 -21.36 -38.20
C GLY A 770 -41.96 -22.16 -39.50
N LEU A 771 -42.59 -23.34 -39.56
CA LEU A 771 -42.54 -24.29 -40.66
C LEU A 771 -43.91 -24.92 -40.94
N GLY A 772 -44.36 -24.81 -42.20
CA GLY A 772 -45.47 -25.63 -42.70
C GLY A 772 -46.88 -25.08 -42.47
N GLY A 773 -47.01 -23.88 -41.90
CA GLY A 773 -48.30 -23.32 -41.51
C GLY A 773 -48.74 -23.90 -40.16
N VAL A 774 -49.98 -23.66 -39.74
CA VAL A 774 -50.46 -24.13 -38.42
C VAL A 774 -50.70 -25.65 -38.48
N ASP A 775 -49.79 -26.43 -37.90
CA ASP A 775 -49.79 -27.89 -37.99
C ASP A 775 -49.56 -28.60 -36.64
N MET A 776 -49.33 -29.91 -36.68
CA MET A 776 -49.19 -30.71 -35.46
C MET A 776 -47.86 -30.45 -34.72
N ALA A 777 -46.83 -29.97 -35.41
CA ALA A 777 -45.56 -29.65 -34.78
C ALA A 777 -45.63 -28.34 -33.98
N ASP A 778 -46.59 -27.45 -34.27
CA ASP A 778 -46.94 -26.33 -33.39
C ASP A 778 -47.62 -26.81 -32.11
N TYR A 779 -48.51 -27.80 -32.21
CA TYR A 779 -49.09 -28.42 -31.01
C TYR A 779 -48.02 -29.03 -30.11
N ASP A 780 -47.06 -29.75 -30.68
CA ASP A 780 -45.95 -30.33 -29.93
C ASP A 780 -45.09 -29.22 -29.27
N LEU A 781 -44.91 -28.08 -29.94
CA LEU A 781 -44.25 -26.89 -29.38
C LEU A 781 -45.03 -26.30 -28.20
N TRP A 782 -46.35 -26.14 -28.32
CA TRP A 782 -47.21 -25.70 -27.21
C TRP A 782 -47.17 -26.68 -26.05
N VAL A 783 -47.23 -27.99 -26.28
CA VAL A 783 -47.10 -29.01 -25.22
C VAL A 783 -45.76 -28.89 -24.50
N ALA A 784 -44.67 -28.66 -25.24
CA ALA A 784 -43.33 -28.52 -24.67
C ALA A 784 -43.18 -27.27 -23.78
N ASN A 785 -43.96 -26.23 -24.06
CA ASN A 785 -43.91 -24.95 -23.34
C ASN A 785 -45.14 -24.69 -22.46
N PHE A 786 -46.09 -25.64 -22.34
CA PHE A 786 -47.33 -25.46 -21.60
C PHE A 786 -47.05 -25.16 -20.12
N GLY A 787 -47.59 -24.05 -19.63
CA GLY A 787 -47.32 -23.49 -18.32
C GLY A 787 -46.11 -22.55 -18.29
N ALA A 788 -45.52 -22.18 -19.43
CA ALA A 788 -44.60 -21.05 -19.50
C ALA A 788 -45.42 -19.76 -19.56
N SER A 789 -45.21 -18.84 -18.62
CA SER A 789 -45.80 -17.50 -18.68
C SER A 789 -44.73 -16.46 -18.42
N LEU A 790 -44.80 -15.33 -19.13
CA LEU A 790 -44.05 -14.12 -18.78
C LEU A 790 -44.42 -13.66 -17.34
N ALA A 791 -45.60 -14.03 -16.84
CA ALA A 791 -46.05 -13.78 -15.47
C ALA A 791 -45.61 -14.84 -14.44
N ASP A 792 -45.13 -16.03 -14.85
CA ASP A 792 -44.53 -17.00 -13.91
C ASP A 792 -43.13 -16.57 -13.45
N PHE A 793 -42.54 -15.56 -14.10
CA PHE A 793 -41.43 -14.76 -13.59
C PHE A 793 -41.88 -13.61 -12.66
N ALA A 794 -43.19 -13.31 -12.57
CA ALA A 794 -43.79 -12.25 -11.75
C ALA A 794 -44.65 -12.75 -10.57
N GLN A 795 -44.86 -14.07 -10.43
CA GLN A 795 -45.68 -14.69 -9.36
C GLN A 795 -44.89 -15.39 -8.25
N ALA A 796 -43.68 -14.93 -7.94
CA ALA A 796 -43.13 -15.05 -6.59
C ALA A 796 -43.55 -13.86 -5.68
N THR A 797 -44.68 -13.20 -5.98
CA THR A 797 -45.25 -12.12 -5.16
C THR A 797 -46.31 -12.65 -4.20
N ALA A 798 -45.88 -13.47 -3.26
CA ALA A 798 -46.49 -13.54 -1.93
C ALA A 798 -45.36 -13.47 -0.90
N ALA A 799 -44.79 -12.28 -0.75
CA ALA A 799 -44.06 -11.94 0.47
C ALA A 799 -44.97 -12.31 1.67
N PRO A 800 -44.49 -13.05 2.68
CA PRO A 800 -45.23 -13.18 3.92
C PRO A 800 -45.35 -11.77 4.50
N GLU A 801 -46.58 -11.27 4.65
CA GLU A 801 -46.78 -10.07 5.47
C GLU A 801 -46.10 -10.32 6.82
N PRO A 802 -45.25 -9.40 7.33
CA PRO A 802 -44.70 -9.55 8.66
C PRO A 802 -45.87 -9.63 9.62
N GLY A 803 -46.05 -10.81 10.23
CA GLY A 803 -47.28 -11.19 10.91
C GLY A 803 -47.79 -10.09 11.85
N GLY A 804 -48.90 -9.45 11.50
CA GLY A 804 -49.61 -8.53 12.38
C GLY A 804 -50.01 -9.19 13.72
N LEU A 805 -50.10 -10.53 13.75
CA LEU A 805 -50.24 -11.34 14.96
C LEU A 805 -48.99 -11.32 15.87
N LEU A 806 -47.78 -11.20 15.33
CA LEU A 806 -46.54 -11.10 16.08
C LEU A 806 -46.40 -9.72 16.75
N LEU A 807 -46.80 -8.64 16.06
CA LEU A 807 -46.87 -7.29 16.64
C LEU A 807 -47.99 -7.16 17.69
N PHE A 808 -49.13 -7.84 17.51
CA PHE A 808 -50.18 -7.90 18.53
C PHE A 808 -49.76 -8.72 19.77
N LEU A 809 -49.01 -9.81 19.59
CA LEU A 809 -48.48 -10.64 20.68
C LEU A 809 -47.35 -9.93 21.45
N LEU A 810 -46.47 -9.19 20.76
CA LEU A 810 -45.40 -8.41 21.39
C LEU A 810 -45.94 -7.17 22.14
N ALA A 811 -47.01 -6.54 21.64
CA ALA A 811 -47.73 -5.47 22.34
C ALA A 811 -48.46 -5.99 23.60
N ALA A 812 -49.07 -7.19 23.54
CA ALA A 812 -49.73 -7.82 24.67
C ALA A 812 -48.75 -8.24 25.79
N LEU A 813 -47.53 -8.69 25.43
CA LEU A 813 -46.48 -9.06 26.37
C LEU A 813 -45.84 -7.84 27.07
N SER A 814 -45.82 -6.68 26.40
CA SER A 814 -45.24 -5.43 26.94
C SER A 814 -46.15 -4.77 27.99
N CYS A 815 -47.48 -4.90 27.88
CA CYS A 815 -48.42 -4.43 28.90
C CYS A 815 -48.45 -5.32 30.17
N ALA A 816 -48.08 -6.60 30.07
CA ALA A 816 -48.03 -7.52 31.22
C ALA A 816 -46.82 -7.29 32.14
N ARG A 817 -45.73 -6.70 31.63
CA ARG A 817 -44.48 -6.48 32.38
C ARG A 817 -44.44 -5.19 33.22
N GLN A 818 -45.36 -4.25 33.02
CA GLN A 818 -45.41 -2.98 33.77
C GLN A 818 -46.10 -3.06 35.15
N ARG A 819 -46.58 -4.23 35.59
CA ARG A 819 -47.25 -4.38 36.91
C ARG A 819 -46.42 -5.03 38.03
N VAL A 820 -45.16 -5.38 37.79
CA VAL A 820 -44.29 -5.96 38.84
C VAL A 820 -42.93 -5.28 38.79
N PHE A 821 -42.77 -4.15 39.49
CA PHE A 821 -41.56 -3.77 40.23
C PHE A 821 -41.75 -2.36 40.82
N SER A 822 -42.44 -2.31 41.95
CA SER A 822 -42.41 -1.19 42.89
C SER A 822 -41.37 -1.44 43.98
N HIS A 823 -40.22 -0.70 43.92
CA HIS A 823 -39.33 -0.25 45.04
C HIS A 823 -38.63 -1.32 45.94
N PRO A 824 -37.63 -1.00 46.82
CA PRO A 824 -36.94 0.28 47.13
C PRO A 824 -35.38 0.25 47.31
N HIS A 825 -34.83 1.45 47.54
CA HIS A 825 -33.55 1.87 48.16
C HIS A 825 -32.72 0.90 49.04
N GLY A 826 -31.40 1.11 49.02
CA GLY A 826 -30.51 0.75 50.13
C GLY A 826 -29.05 1.23 49.97
N ARG A 827 -28.68 2.27 50.73
CA ARG A 827 -27.32 2.79 50.95
C ARG A 827 -26.35 1.73 51.52
N ARG A 828 -25.07 1.77 51.10
CA ARG A 828 -23.93 2.27 51.89
C ARG A 828 -22.67 2.29 51.06
#